data_AF-A0A9P3GHS2-F1
#
_entry.id   AF-A0A9P3GHS2-F1
#
_cell.length_a   1.000
_cell.length_b   1.000
_cell.length_c   1.000
_cell.angle_alpha   90.00
_cell.angle_beta   90.00
_cell.angle_gamma   90.00
#
_symmetry.space_group_name_H-M   'P 1'
#
loop_
_entity.id
_entity.type
_entity.pdbx_description
1 polymer ?
#
loop_
_entity_poly.entity_id
_entity_poly.type
_entity_poly.pdbx_seq_one_letter_code
_entity_poly.pdbx_strand_id
1 'polypeptide(L)'
;MSLEAVTSTHNNSRFSNLARKLKDRLAGRRSMSNPQSRTSLRSPANVSRPLSAAHMRPIFFLTCALCALCWMTLVQDVCFESVRTMALFRMAWSIKPACLRGLLHSQSTLLASALGSTCSSPLGAGTAGPNDPFWLETIKHQGTAPLNSDASTYQVFRNVKDFGAKGDGVTDDTAAINAAISQGARCGLGCQSSTTSPAVVYFPSGTYLVSTPIIALYYTALIGDARNPPKLLASANFNGMAVIDADPYIPNGGGAQYYVNQNNFFRSVRNFVIDLTRMPASASATGLHWQVSQATSLMNIVVDMSTASGNNHQGMFMENGSGGFMGDLVFNGGKFGIWVGNQQFTVRNITVNNANTAVASIWNWGWTFQGVTINNCQIGFDLTTGGTTQASQTVGAIAVIDATVINTPIFIRNSQPSTSLAGSLVLNNVNLQNVPTAVGVVGGQVVLAGGSMTIASWGQGNVYKGTSSSSQFVKANIEGPTKAASLLDGSGRIFGKTHPQYASYAASQFVSVKSQGAKGDGKTDDTTALQNVFNQFAGCKIIFFDAGVYYITNTLKIPAGTQMVGEGWSVIMGGGSAFSNANTPTVMVQAGAPGSSGILEITDIVFSTKGPAPGAIVMEWNVNSPSQGGAGMWDTHFRLGGAAGTNFQSNCPSGSDSTQCTAAFMTLHLTSGSNAYLEGTWLWVADHDLDGSGEQLTIFAGRGLLSESQGPVWLVGTAVEHHTLYQYNLHNAASHYMGLIQTETPYYQPSPAQPTPFSVNTALGDPNLANQPSAWALVVQNSKNILVFGAGLYSFFQNFGQACLTSNSCQDQILNIDSGSTIWVYSLSTLGVTHQLSVGTQAVIPQSQNANGFQSTVTAWTRS
;
A
#
# COMPACT_ATOMS: atom_id res chain seq x y z
N MET A 1 -25.56 -9.49 -6.72
CA MET A 1 -26.79 -9.23 -5.92
C MET A 1 -26.73 -9.72 -4.45
N SER A 2 -25.56 -9.90 -3.82
CA SER A 2 -25.48 -10.28 -2.38
C SER A 2 -24.22 -9.83 -1.63
N LEU A 3 -23.64 -8.68 -2.01
CA LEU A 3 -23.28 -7.65 -1.02
C LEU A 3 -24.48 -6.70 -0.76
N GLU A 4 -25.58 -6.88 -1.52
CA GLU A 4 -26.73 -5.97 -1.57
C GLU A 4 -27.78 -6.24 -0.48
N ALA A 5 -27.79 -7.41 0.17
CA ALA A 5 -28.94 -7.81 1.00
C ALA A 5 -28.86 -7.43 2.50
N VAL A 6 -27.71 -6.98 3.02
CA VAL A 6 -27.60 -6.56 4.45
C VAL A 6 -27.20 -5.09 4.63
N THR A 7 -26.76 -4.42 3.55
CA THR A 7 -26.52 -2.96 3.58
C THR A 7 -27.67 -2.15 3.00
N SER A 8 -28.49 -2.67 2.07
CA SER A 8 -29.40 -1.82 1.29
C SER A 8 -30.82 -1.60 1.85
N THR A 9 -31.42 -2.51 2.63
CA THR A 9 -32.87 -2.37 2.93
C THR A 9 -33.24 -1.96 4.37
N HIS A 10 -32.33 -2.00 5.34
CA HIS A 10 -32.62 -1.52 6.72
C HIS A 10 -31.59 -0.57 7.35
N ASN A 11 -30.45 -0.31 6.71
CA ASN A 11 -29.37 0.48 7.32
C ASN A 11 -29.18 1.91 6.78
N ASN A 12 -29.54 2.21 5.52
CA ASN A 12 -29.38 3.56 4.99
C ASN A 12 -30.27 4.63 5.65
N SER A 13 -31.38 4.26 6.28
CA SER A 13 -32.22 5.21 7.03
C SER A 13 -31.74 5.45 8.47
N ARG A 14 -30.86 4.61 9.03
CA ARG A 14 -30.37 4.75 10.42
C ARG A 14 -28.98 5.38 10.51
N PHE A 15 -28.09 5.14 9.54
CA PHE A 15 -26.78 5.80 9.48
C PHE A 15 -26.88 7.27 9.04
N SER A 16 -27.75 7.60 8.08
CA SER A 16 -28.08 8.99 7.72
C SER A 16 -28.71 9.78 8.88
N ASN A 17 -29.48 9.10 9.74
CA ASN A 17 -30.07 9.67 10.94
C ASN A 17 -29.06 9.95 12.06
N LEU A 18 -27.95 9.22 12.13
CA LEU A 18 -26.88 9.45 13.12
C LEU A 18 -25.99 10.63 12.71
N ALA A 19 -25.64 10.73 11.42
CA ALA A 19 -24.96 11.88 10.85
C ALA A 19 -25.83 13.17 10.95
N ARG A 20 -27.14 13.05 10.72
CA ARG A 20 -28.11 14.14 10.92
C ARG A 20 -28.26 14.54 12.40
N LYS A 21 -28.34 13.58 13.34
CA LYS A 21 -28.41 13.87 14.78
C LYS A 21 -27.14 14.49 15.36
N LEU A 22 -25.97 14.20 14.79
CA LEU A 22 -24.72 14.90 15.15
C LEU A 22 -24.68 16.33 14.58
N LYS A 23 -25.24 16.55 13.39
CA LYS A 23 -25.35 17.88 12.76
C LYS A 23 -26.35 18.78 13.49
N ASP A 24 -27.50 18.24 13.92
CA ASP A 24 -28.56 18.98 14.60
C ASP A 24 -28.23 19.31 16.07
N ARG A 25 -27.39 18.50 16.75
CA ARG A 25 -26.93 18.81 18.12
C ARG A 25 -25.88 19.93 18.18
N LEU A 26 -25.27 20.29 17.06
CA LEU A 26 -24.29 21.38 16.98
C LEU A 26 -24.88 22.71 16.46
N ALA A 27 -26.12 22.70 15.93
CA ALA A 27 -26.73 23.88 15.31
C ALA A 27 -27.81 24.61 16.15
N GLY A 28 -28.20 24.08 17.32
CA GLY A 28 -29.39 24.59 18.04
C GLY A 28 -29.12 25.20 19.41
N ARG A 29 -28.57 26.41 19.51
CA ARG A 29 -28.79 27.31 20.68
C ARG A 29 -28.63 28.81 20.37
N ARG A 30 -29.70 29.45 19.88
CA ARG A 30 -30.18 30.83 20.17
C ARG A 30 -31.67 30.84 19.78
N SER A 31 -32.65 31.46 20.42
CA SER A 31 -32.80 32.36 21.58
C SER A 31 -34.31 32.51 21.87
N MET A 32 -34.73 32.81 23.10
CA MET A 32 -35.95 33.59 23.47
C MET A 32 -35.90 33.88 25.00
N SER A 33 -35.46 35.08 25.43
CA SER A 33 -36.23 36.29 25.87
C SER A 33 -36.96 36.15 27.23
N ASN A 34 -36.38 36.60 28.37
CA ASN A 34 -36.51 37.91 29.09
C ASN A 34 -37.69 37.94 30.13
N PRO A 35 -37.80 38.82 31.17
CA PRO A 35 -36.90 39.85 31.74
C PRO A 35 -36.83 39.94 33.31
N GLN A 36 -35.98 40.88 33.82
CA GLN A 36 -35.97 41.61 35.12
C GLN A 36 -34.61 41.54 35.84
N SER A 37 -34.09 42.50 36.59
CA SER A 37 -34.12 43.97 36.63
C SER A 37 -33.00 44.40 37.62
N ARG A 38 -32.53 45.64 37.51
CA ARG A 38 -31.84 46.47 38.54
C ARG A 38 -30.30 46.42 38.72
N THR A 39 -29.70 47.58 38.40
CA THR A 39 -28.75 48.43 39.18
C THR A 39 -27.45 47.79 39.69
N SER A 40 -26.24 48.34 39.55
CA SER A 40 -25.79 49.73 39.76
C SER A 40 -24.30 49.87 39.32
N LEU A 41 -23.92 50.99 38.68
CA LEU A 41 -23.07 52.10 39.19
C LEU A 41 -21.54 52.02 38.87
N ARG A 42 -21.08 53.10 38.20
CA ARG A 42 -19.76 53.79 38.21
C ARG A 42 -18.59 53.32 37.30
N SER A 43 -18.57 53.85 36.06
CA SER A 43 -17.66 54.89 35.48
C SER A 43 -16.24 55.15 36.06
N PRO A 44 -15.34 55.91 35.37
CA PRO A 44 -14.79 55.74 34.00
C PRO A 44 -13.28 56.15 33.88
N ALA A 45 -12.72 56.06 32.66
CA ALA A 45 -11.72 57.00 32.04
C ALA A 45 -10.31 57.12 32.69
N ASN A 46 -9.18 57.41 32.03
CA ASN A 46 -8.82 57.83 30.67
C ASN A 46 -7.26 57.87 30.56
N VAL A 47 -6.70 57.65 29.35
CA VAL A 47 -5.65 58.48 28.66
C VAL A 47 -4.25 58.58 29.35
N SER A 48 -3.05 58.55 28.76
CA SER A 48 -2.45 58.89 27.45
C SER A 48 -0.99 58.39 27.35
N ARG A 49 -0.58 58.07 26.11
CA ARG A 49 0.73 58.13 25.40
C ARG A 49 1.75 59.25 25.83
N PRO A 50 2.96 59.45 25.21
CA PRO A 50 3.94 58.59 24.46
C PRO A 50 5.48 58.98 24.66
N LEU A 51 6.37 58.47 23.76
CA LEU A 51 7.74 58.94 23.35
C LEU A 51 8.93 58.62 24.31
N SER A 52 10.17 58.29 23.92
CA SER A 52 11.02 58.47 22.70
C SER A 52 12.23 57.47 22.73
N ALA A 53 12.71 56.91 21.60
CA ALA A 53 14.00 57.13 20.89
C ALA A 53 15.29 57.15 21.78
N ALA A 54 16.46 56.54 21.46
CA ALA A 54 17.20 56.54 20.20
C ALA A 54 18.56 55.72 20.29
N HIS A 55 19.12 55.34 19.12
CA HIS A 55 20.56 55.04 18.78
C HIS A 55 21.14 53.68 19.26
N MET A 56 21.89 52.88 18.48
CA MET A 56 22.96 53.13 17.50
C MET A 56 22.97 52.14 16.32
N ARG A 57 23.64 52.54 15.23
CA ARG A 57 23.91 51.82 13.96
C ARG A 57 25.36 51.24 13.94
N PRO A 58 25.74 50.44 12.90
CA PRO A 58 26.77 49.39 12.94
C PRO A 58 28.15 49.84 12.44
N ILE A 59 29.21 49.07 12.73
CA ILE A 59 30.55 49.24 12.14
C ILE A 59 31.14 47.90 11.65
N PHE A 60 31.71 48.00 10.45
CA PHE A 60 32.47 47.07 9.60
C PHE A 60 33.86 46.67 10.14
N PHE A 61 34.36 45.50 9.71
CA PHE A 61 35.72 45.16 9.18
C PHE A 61 35.65 43.66 8.80
N LEU A 62 35.73 43.17 7.55
CA LEU A 62 36.68 43.25 6.43
C LEU A 62 38.06 42.60 6.67
N THR A 63 38.49 41.82 5.67
CA THR A 63 39.73 41.04 5.44
C THR A 63 39.67 39.55 5.88
N CYS A 64 40.08 38.55 5.10
CA CYS A 64 40.81 38.49 3.83
C CYS A 64 40.53 37.16 3.07
N ALA A 65 40.79 37.17 1.76
CA ALA A 65 40.57 36.09 0.80
C ALA A 65 41.87 35.33 0.41
N LEU A 66 41.69 34.27 -0.41
CA LEU A 66 42.67 33.46 -1.18
C LEU A 66 43.41 32.37 -0.37
N CYS A 67 43.65 31.14 -0.85
CA CYS A 67 43.84 30.66 -2.22
C CYS A 67 43.57 29.13 -2.30
N ALA A 68 43.16 28.67 -3.48
CA ALA A 68 43.17 27.26 -3.89
C ALA A 68 44.38 27.01 -4.82
N LEU A 69 45.04 25.84 -4.73
CA LEU A 69 45.60 25.02 -5.84
C LEU A 69 46.69 24.03 -5.39
N CYS A 70 46.53 22.77 -5.83
CA CYS A 70 47.53 21.84 -6.39
C CYS A 70 48.68 21.21 -5.55
N TRP A 71 48.71 19.85 -5.54
CA TRP A 71 49.82 18.90 -5.83
C TRP A 71 49.60 17.59 -5.03
N MET A 72 49.35 16.41 -5.60
CA MET A 72 50.16 15.50 -6.44
C MET A 72 51.35 14.81 -5.70
N THR A 73 51.15 13.52 -5.42
CA THR A 73 52.07 12.34 -5.53
C THR A 73 53.42 12.23 -4.78
N LEU A 74 53.64 10.98 -4.31
CA LEU A 74 54.82 10.09 -4.48
C LEU A 74 55.71 9.80 -3.25
N VAL A 75 55.79 8.49 -2.88
CA VAL A 75 56.93 7.70 -2.33
C VAL A 75 56.49 6.20 -2.51
N GLN A 76 56.82 5.40 -3.55
CA GLN A 76 58.06 4.68 -3.97
C GLN A 76 58.87 4.05 -2.81
N ASP A 77 59.44 2.85 -2.80
CA ASP A 77 59.57 1.66 -3.67
C ASP A 77 60.39 0.63 -2.83
N VAL A 78 60.51 -0.63 -3.29
CA VAL A 78 61.66 -1.61 -3.20
C VAL A 78 61.06 -3.02 -3.39
N CYS A 79 61.07 -3.60 -4.61
CA CYS A 79 62.14 -4.42 -5.27
C CYS A 79 62.35 -5.81 -4.60
N PHE A 80 62.56 -6.96 -5.25
CA PHE A 80 62.60 -7.44 -6.65
C PHE A 80 62.75 -9.01 -6.58
N GLU A 81 62.25 -9.76 -7.58
CA GLU A 81 62.72 -11.06 -8.16
C GLU A 81 63.15 -12.29 -7.30
N SER A 82 63.25 -13.55 -7.78
CA SER A 82 62.59 -14.41 -8.77
C SER A 82 63.27 -15.82 -8.77
N VAL A 83 62.56 -16.85 -9.28
CA VAL A 83 63.03 -18.14 -9.88
C VAL A 83 63.35 -19.41 -9.03
N ARG A 84 62.42 -20.39 -9.17
CA ARG A 84 62.50 -21.86 -9.42
C ARG A 84 63.63 -22.74 -8.84
N THR A 85 63.25 -23.89 -8.25
CA THR A 85 63.59 -25.26 -8.77
C THR A 85 62.77 -26.39 -8.10
N MET A 86 62.44 -27.43 -8.88
CA MET A 86 61.77 -28.69 -8.50
C MET A 86 62.74 -29.69 -7.83
N ALA A 87 62.25 -30.58 -6.95
CA ALA A 87 62.42 -32.04 -7.08
C ALA A 87 61.78 -32.85 -5.92
N LEU A 88 61.34 -34.05 -6.29
CA LEU A 88 60.64 -35.10 -5.55
C LEU A 88 61.41 -35.73 -4.36
N PHE A 89 60.68 -36.28 -3.37
CA PHE A 89 60.96 -37.62 -2.80
C PHE A 89 59.72 -38.21 -2.09
N ARG A 90 59.50 -39.53 -2.28
CA ARG A 90 58.47 -40.38 -1.66
C ARG A 90 58.92 -40.92 -0.30
N MET A 91 58.01 -41.11 0.66
CA MET A 91 57.84 -42.36 1.44
C MET A 91 56.58 -42.33 2.32
N ALA A 92 56.06 -43.53 2.63
CA ALA A 92 54.70 -43.83 3.08
C ALA A 92 54.62 -44.28 4.56
N TRP A 93 53.37 -44.60 5.00
CA TRP A 93 52.88 -45.22 6.27
C TRP A 93 52.30 -44.19 7.29
N SER A 94 51.17 -44.36 8.00
CA SER A 94 50.04 -45.31 8.02
C SER A 94 48.93 -44.76 8.98
N ILE A 95 47.65 -44.77 8.53
CA ILE A 95 46.36 -45.02 9.26
C ILE A 95 45.91 -44.12 10.48
N LYS A 96 45.04 -43.11 10.23
CA LYS A 96 43.60 -42.88 10.63
C LYS A 96 43.29 -42.33 12.06
N PRO A 97 42.07 -41.75 12.33
CA PRO A 97 41.28 -40.75 11.59
C PRO A 97 40.63 -39.66 12.52
N ALA A 98 40.55 -38.38 12.14
CA ALA A 98 39.49 -37.46 12.63
C ALA A 98 39.56 -36.08 11.95
N CYS A 99 38.37 -35.55 11.62
CA CYS A 99 38.08 -34.15 11.31
C CYS A 99 38.81 -33.50 10.12
N LEU A 100 38.19 -33.57 8.94
CA LEU A 100 38.01 -32.39 8.07
C LEU A 100 36.99 -32.76 6.98
N ARG A 101 35.71 -32.43 7.18
CA ARG A 101 34.79 -32.28 6.04
C ARG A 101 35.03 -30.88 5.49
N GLY A 102 35.45 -30.88 4.23
CA GLY A 102 36.02 -29.74 3.54
C GLY A 102 35.09 -28.53 3.49
N LEU A 103 35.70 -27.37 3.69
CA LEU A 103 35.25 -26.12 3.12
C LEU A 103 35.26 -26.24 1.58
N LEU A 104 34.14 -26.66 1.02
CA LEU A 104 33.78 -26.25 -0.33
C LEU A 104 33.21 -24.84 -0.22
N HIS A 105 34.10 -23.84 -0.20
CA HIS A 105 33.70 -22.50 -0.57
C HIS A 105 33.27 -22.56 -2.04
N SER A 106 31.97 -22.62 -2.28
CA SER A 106 31.40 -22.26 -3.57
C SER A 106 31.79 -20.81 -3.85
N GLN A 107 32.79 -20.61 -4.71
CA GLN A 107 32.91 -19.33 -5.39
C GLN A 107 31.65 -19.20 -6.25
N SER A 108 30.65 -18.52 -5.70
CA SER A 108 29.55 -17.96 -6.47
C SER A 108 30.17 -16.96 -7.42
N THR A 109 30.39 -17.39 -8.67
CA THR A 109 30.57 -16.47 -9.78
C THR A 109 29.30 -15.62 -9.83
N LEU A 110 29.35 -14.43 -9.25
CA LEU A 110 28.36 -13.38 -9.45
C LEU A 110 28.31 -13.17 -10.96
N LEU A 111 27.27 -13.70 -11.61
CA LEU A 111 26.99 -13.37 -13.00
C LEU A 111 26.72 -11.88 -13.03
N ALA A 112 27.67 -11.13 -13.59
CA ALA A 112 27.50 -9.71 -13.89
C ALA A 112 26.18 -9.52 -14.65
N SER A 113 25.48 -8.42 -14.38
CA SER A 113 24.22 -8.07 -15.04
C SER A 113 24.38 -8.22 -16.55
N ALA A 114 23.57 -9.07 -17.18
CA ALA A 114 23.48 -9.15 -18.63
C ALA A 114 22.76 -7.88 -19.11
N LEU A 115 23.54 -6.82 -19.30
CA LEU A 115 23.09 -5.57 -19.89
C LEU A 115 22.50 -5.84 -21.27
N GLY A 116 21.48 -5.07 -21.61
CA GLY A 116 20.92 -5.04 -22.95
C GLY A 116 21.99 -4.71 -23.98
N SER A 117 21.87 -5.31 -25.17
CA SER A 117 22.86 -5.16 -26.24
C SER A 117 23.05 -3.73 -26.78
N THR A 118 22.18 -2.78 -26.43
CA THR A 118 22.25 -1.38 -26.91
C THR A 118 23.17 -0.48 -26.09
N CYS A 119 23.71 -0.96 -24.96
CA CYS A 119 24.65 -0.21 -24.14
C CYS A 119 25.77 -1.10 -23.60
N SER A 120 26.90 -0.47 -23.25
CA SER A 120 28.07 -1.14 -22.63
C SER A 120 28.19 -0.84 -21.14
N SER A 121 27.30 -0.03 -20.58
CA SER A 121 27.26 0.36 -19.16
C SER A 121 25.83 0.58 -18.72
N PRO A 122 25.49 0.32 -17.44
CA PRO A 122 24.16 0.62 -16.92
C PRO A 122 23.77 2.08 -17.13
N LEU A 123 22.47 2.30 -17.28
CA LEU A 123 21.86 3.62 -17.38
C LEU A 123 22.30 4.43 -16.17
N GLY A 124 22.99 5.53 -16.45
CA GLY A 124 23.43 6.48 -15.43
C GLY A 124 22.27 7.31 -14.89
N ALA A 125 22.63 8.41 -14.22
CA ALA A 125 21.65 9.37 -13.72
C ALA A 125 20.75 9.94 -14.84
N GLY A 126 19.61 10.48 -14.44
CA GLY A 126 18.72 11.22 -15.33
C GLY A 126 19.43 12.41 -15.99
N THR A 127 19.10 12.65 -17.26
CA THR A 127 19.73 13.65 -18.13
C THR A 127 18.79 14.80 -18.51
N ALA A 128 17.60 14.86 -17.90
CA ALA A 128 16.65 15.94 -18.17
C ALA A 128 17.25 17.29 -17.73
N GLY A 129 17.19 18.28 -18.62
CA GLY A 129 17.61 19.63 -18.33
C GLY A 129 16.80 20.24 -17.18
N PRO A 130 17.31 21.26 -16.46
CA PRO A 130 16.61 21.85 -15.31
C PRO A 130 15.19 22.36 -15.62
N ASN A 131 14.94 22.77 -16.86
CA ASN A 131 13.66 23.33 -17.32
C ASN A 131 12.83 22.34 -18.17
N ASP A 132 13.34 21.12 -18.41
CA ASP A 132 12.55 20.12 -19.12
C ASP A 132 11.35 19.72 -18.25
N PRO A 133 10.16 19.49 -18.84
CA PRO A 133 9.04 18.95 -18.08
C PRO A 133 9.34 17.53 -17.59
N PHE A 134 8.48 17.01 -16.73
CA PHE A 134 8.50 15.59 -16.39
C PHE A 134 8.41 14.72 -17.67
N TRP A 135 9.16 13.61 -17.74
CA TRP A 135 9.24 12.78 -18.95
C TRP A 135 7.87 12.31 -19.46
N LEU A 136 6.92 12.07 -18.54
CA LEU A 136 5.56 11.64 -18.88
C LEU A 136 4.80 12.72 -19.67
N GLU A 137 5.17 14.01 -19.58
CA GLU A 137 4.55 15.04 -20.42
C GLU A 137 4.91 14.84 -21.90
N THR A 138 6.16 14.45 -22.17
CA THR A 138 6.78 14.55 -23.51
C THR A 138 7.08 13.22 -24.17
N ILE A 139 7.01 12.11 -23.43
CA ILE A 139 7.09 10.78 -24.04
C ILE A 139 5.99 10.62 -25.08
N LYS A 140 6.28 9.85 -26.13
CA LYS A 140 5.29 9.59 -27.17
C LYS A 140 4.15 8.75 -26.58
N HIS A 141 2.94 9.31 -26.57
CA HIS A 141 1.74 8.66 -26.07
C HIS A 141 1.17 7.68 -27.09
N GLN A 142 1.35 6.37 -26.87
CA GLN A 142 0.89 5.30 -27.76
C GLN A 142 -0.02 4.28 -27.05
N GLY A 143 -0.44 4.58 -25.82
CA GLY A 143 -1.36 3.77 -25.05
C GLY A 143 -2.69 3.50 -25.75
N THR A 144 -3.22 2.30 -25.56
CA THR A 144 -4.50 1.83 -26.10
C THR A 144 -5.29 1.10 -25.03
N ALA A 145 -6.61 1.17 -25.10
CA ALA A 145 -7.51 0.30 -24.34
C ALA A 145 -8.16 -0.72 -25.30
N PRO A 146 -7.48 -1.83 -25.64
CA PRO A 146 -7.88 -2.70 -26.75
C PRO A 146 -9.19 -3.47 -26.50
N LEU A 147 -9.61 -3.56 -25.24
CA LEU A 147 -10.83 -4.23 -24.80
C LEU A 147 -11.98 -3.24 -24.52
N ASN A 148 -11.75 -1.94 -24.75
CA ASN A 148 -12.80 -0.93 -24.70
C ASN A 148 -13.75 -1.09 -25.89
N SER A 149 -15.02 -0.73 -25.73
CA SER A 149 -16.00 -0.72 -26.83
C SER A 149 -15.59 0.23 -27.97
N ASP A 150 -14.90 1.32 -27.66
CA ASP A 150 -14.46 2.35 -28.59
C ASP A 150 -12.93 2.30 -28.81
N ALA A 151 -12.33 1.11 -28.80
CA ALA A 151 -10.88 0.91 -28.78
C ALA A 151 -10.09 1.71 -29.85
N SER A 152 -10.65 1.94 -31.04
CA SER A 152 -9.99 2.69 -32.12
C SER A 152 -9.84 4.20 -31.85
N THR A 153 -10.66 4.75 -30.96
CA THR A 153 -10.72 6.18 -30.66
C THR A 153 -10.50 6.50 -29.18
N TYR A 154 -10.46 5.47 -28.32
CA TYR A 154 -10.24 5.64 -26.89
C TYR A 154 -8.81 6.14 -26.62
N GLN A 155 -8.71 7.30 -25.99
CA GLN A 155 -7.46 7.92 -25.59
C GLN A 155 -7.14 7.55 -24.14
N VAL A 156 -5.96 6.99 -23.83
CA VAL A 156 -5.59 6.64 -22.44
C VAL A 156 -4.92 7.81 -21.73
N PHE A 157 -3.89 8.41 -22.31
CA PHE A 157 -3.21 9.58 -21.77
C PHE A 157 -3.93 10.87 -22.15
N ARG A 158 -4.16 11.74 -21.16
CA ARG A 158 -4.91 12.99 -21.34
C ARG A 158 -4.22 14.10 -20.56
N ASN A 159 -3.65 15.08 -21.26
CA ASN A 159 -3.12 16.27 -20.63
C ASN A 159 -4.26 17.28 -20.42
N VAL A 160 -4.49 17.73 -19.19
CA VAL A 160 -5.60 18.65 -18.87
C VAL A 160 -5.57 19.95 -19.69
N LYS A 161 -4.39 20.40 -20.14
CA LYS A 161 -4.26 21.61 -20.99
C LYS A 161 -4.83 21.42 -22.39
N ASP A 162 -4.84 20.18 -22.91
CA ASP A 162 -5.47 19.85 -24.20
C ASP A 162 -7.01 19.96 -24.13
N PHE A 163 -7.57 19.92 -22.91
CA PHE A 163 -9.00 20.11 -22.62
C PHE A 163 -9.34 21.55 -22.23
N GLY A 164 -8.39 22.47 -22.35
CA GLY A 164 -8.58 23.90 -22.14
C GLY A 164 -8.17 24.42 -20.78
N ALA A 165 -7.65 23.58 -19.88
CA ALA A 165 -7.15 24.04 -18.58
C ALA A 165 -5.97 25.02 -18.79
N LYS A 166 -5.95 26.12 -18.05
CA LYS A 166 -4.93 27.17 -18.17
C LYS A 166 -3.79 26.96 -17.19
N GLY A 167 -4.09 26.52 -15.96
CA GLY A 167 -3.08 26.38 -14.92
C GLY A 167 -2.47 27.72 -14.48
N ASP A 168 -3.22 28.83 -14.59
CA ASP A 168 -2.79 30.20 -14.28
C ASP A 168 -3.21 30.71 -12.89
N GLY A 169 -4.00 29.93 -12.14
CA GLY A 169 -4.53 30.23 -10.81
C GLY A 169 -5.68 31.24 -10.77
N VAL A 170 -6.20 31.61 -11.95
CA VAL A 170 -7.24 32.62 -12.15
C VAL A 170 -8.42 32.04 -12.93
N THR A 171 -8.16 31.35 -14.04
CA THR A 171 -9.17 30.65 -14.83
C THR A 171 -9.67 29.44 -14.05
N ASP A 172 -10.99 29.28 -13.95
CA ASP A 172 -11.58 28.09 -13.36
C ASP A 172 -11.40 26.90 -14.30
N ASP A 173 -10.50 26.01 -13.93
CA ASP A 173 -10.09 24.85 -14.71
C ASP A 173 -10.92 23.60 -14.40
N THR A 174 -11.91 23.67 -13.49
CA THR A 174 -12.66 22.49 -13.06
C THR A 174 -13.32 21.76 -14.23
N ALA A 175 -13.96 22.49 -15.14
CA ALA A 175 -14.65 21.89 -16.28
C ALA A 175 -13.67 21.20 -17.25
N ALA A 176 -12.53 21.82 -17.52
CA ALA A 176 -11.50 21.25 -18.40
C ALA A 176 -10.88 19.98 -17.79
N ILE A 177 -10.59 19.99 -16.50
CA ILE A 177 -10.05 18.83 -15.78
C ILE A 177 -11.07 17.67 -15.79
N ASN A 178 -12.32 17.92 -15.43
CA ASN A 178 -13.36 16.88 -15.43
C ASN A 178 -13.69 16.40 -16.86
N ALA A 179 -13.54 17.25 -17.88
CA ALA A 179 -13.63 16.82 -19.28
C ALA A 179 -12.50 15.87 -19.67
N ALA A 180 -11.26 16.17 -19.27
CA ALA A 180 -10.14 15.26 -19.44
C ALA A 180 -10.41 13.93 -18.72
N ILE A 181 -10.94 13.94 -17.50
CA ILE A 181 -11.21 12.69 -16.77
C ILE A 181 -12.32 11.87 -17.42
N SER A 182 -13.38 12.49 -17.93
CA SER A 182 -14.59 11.78 -18.40
C SER A 182 -14.59 11.42 -19.89
N GLN A 183 -13.64 11.93 -20.68
CA GLN A 183 -13.57 11.68 -22.13
C GLN A 183 -13.46 10.18 -22.46
N GLY A 184 -14.31 9.73 -23.39
CA GLY A 184 -14.30 8.40 -23.98
C GLY A 184 -15.01 7.36 -23.12
N ALA A 185 -16.36 7.32 -23.18
CA ALA A 185 -17.24 6.30 -22.58
C ALA A 185 -16.66 5.58 -21.35
N ARG A 186 -16.41 6.34 -20.28
CA ARG A 186 -15.77 5.81 -19.06
C ARG A 186 -16.78 5.36 -18.02
N CYS A 187 -16.31 4.55 -17.07
CA CYS A 187 -17.10 4.06 -15.96
C CYS A 187 -17.39 5.16 -14.91
N GLY A 188 -18.50 5.88 -15.09
CA GLY A 188 -19.03 6.87 -14.14
C GLY A 188 -20.34 6.44 -13.49
N LEU A 189 -21.25 7.40 -13.24
CA LEU A 189 -22.55 7.13 -12.62
C LEU A 189 -23.30 6.00 -13.34
N GLY A 190 -23.71 4.98 -12.59
CA GLY A 190 -24.45 3.83 -13.11
C GLY A 190 -23.57 2.69 -13.64
N CYS A 191 -22.25 2.88 -13.70
CA CYS A 191 -21.27 1.82 -13.93
C CYS A 191 -20.69 1.36 -12.59
N GLN A 192 -20.70 0.05 -12.33
CA GLN A 192 -20.25 -0.50 -11.05
C GLN A 192 -18.71 -0.51 -10.92
N SER A 193 -18.04 -0.88 -12.01
CA SER A 193 -16.59 -1.00 -12.14
C SER A 193 -16.21 -1.15 -13.61
N SER A 194 -14.94 -0.95 -13.96
CA SER A 194 -14.42 -1.31 -15.29
C SER A 194 -12.91 -1.41 -15.29
N THR A 195 -12.38 -2.33 -16.10
CA THR A 195 -10.96 -2.44 -16.42
C THR A 195 -10.65 -2.06 -17.87
N THR A 196 -11.68 -1.80 -18.67
CA THR A 196 -11.57 -1.51 -20.10
C THR A 196 -11.53 -0.02 -20.42
N SER A 197 -11.76 0.87 -19.45
CA SER A 197 -11.71 2.34 -19.63
C SER A 197 -10.66 3.05 -18.75
N PRO A 198 -9.36 2.72 -18.87
CA PRO A 198 -8.29 3.33 -18.07
C PRO A 198 -8.05 4.80 -18.45
N ALA A 199 -7.66 5.62 -17.48
CA ALA A 199 -7.24 6.99 -17.75
C ALA A 199 -5.98 7.40 -16.97
N VAL A 200 -4.98 7.89 -17.68
CA VAL A 200 -3.86 8.65 -17.11
C VAL A 200 -4.12 10.12 -17.42
N VAL A 201 -4.55 10.87 -16.40
CA VAL A 201 -4.87 12.30 -16.53
C VAL A 201 -3.70 13.09 -15.96
N TYR A 202 -2.96 13.72 -16.86
CA TYR A 202 -1.72 14.40 -16.57
C TYR A 202 -1.93 15.91 -16.38
N PHE A 203 -1.29 16.44 -15.34
CA PHE A 203 -1.31 17.85 -14.99
C PHE A 203 0.11 18.42 -15.13
N PRO A 204 0.40 19.17 -16.20
CA PRO A 204 1.64 19.93 -16.29
C PRO A 204 1.77 20.89 -15.11
N SER A 205 2.98 21.34 -14.83
CA SER A 205 3.18 22.36 -13.80
C SER A 205 2.32 23.61 -14.06
N GLY A 206 1.78 24.17 -12.97
CA GLY A 206 0.81 25.26 -13.00
C GLY A 206 -0.01 25.33 -11.71
N THR A 207 -0.87 26.34 -11.62
CA THR A 207 -1.88 26.46 -10.56
C THR A 207 -3.27 26.36 -11.19
N TYR A 208 -4.01 25.31 -10.89
CA TYR A 208 -5.34 25.06 -11.42
C TYR A 208 -6.37 25.51 -10.40
N LEU A 209 -7.06 26.62 -10.65
CA LEU A 209 -8.17 27.06 -9.80
C LEU A 209 -9.36 26.14 -10.04
N VAL A 210 -9.95 25.60 -8.98
CA VAL A 210 -11.12 24.74 -9.05
C VAL A 210 -12.22 25.21 -8.11
N SER A 211 -13.47 25.17 -8.55
CA SER A 211 -14.62 25.62 -7.75
C SER A 211 -15.62 24.51 -7.37
N THR A 212 -15.50 23.34 -8.00
CA THR A 212 -16.26 22.13 -7.65
C THR A 212 -15.35 20.90 -7.73
N PRO A 213 -15.75 19.74 -7.18
CA PRO A 213 -14.89 18.56 -7.11
C PRO A 213 -14.36 18.10 -8.47
N ILE A 214 -13.10 17.69 -8.47
CA ILE A 214 -12.49 16.85 -9.51
C ILE A 214 -12.97 15.42 -9.25
N ILE A 215 -13.77 14.87 -10.14
CA ILE A 215 -14.37 13.55 -9.99
C ILE A 215 -13.42 12.49 -10.53
N ALA A 216 -12.68 11.81 -9.65
CA ALA A 216 -11.76 10.75 -10.03
C ALA A 216 -12.52 9.44 -10.30
N LEU A 217 -13.03 9.28 -11.54
CA LEU A 217 -13.78 8.10 -11.96
C LEU A 217 -12.98 6.79 -11.78
N TYR A 218 -13.66 5.65 -11.85
CA TYR A 218 -13.04 4.32 -11.77
C TYR A 218 -11.85 4.15 -12.72
N TYR A 219 -10.81 3.41 -12.32
CA TYR A 219 -9.63 3.14 -13.16
C TYR A 219 -8.87 4.40 -13.64
N THR A 220 -8.73 5.41 -12.77
CA THR A 220 -8.08 6.69 -13.08
C THR A 220 -6.82 6.91 -12.25
N ALA A 221 -5.73 7.29 -12.92
CA ALA A 221 -4.53 7.86 -12.32
C ALA A 221 -4.47 9.36 -12.61
N LEU A 222 -4.57 10.20 -11.56
CA LEU A 222 -4.30 11.63 -11.64
C LEU A 222 -2.82 11.86 -11.33
N ILE A 223 -2.05 12.37 -12.29
CA ILE A 223 -0.59 12.49 -12.16
C ILE A 223 -0.17 13.93 -12.45
N GLY A 224 0.32 14.62 -11.44
CA GLY A 224 1.00 15.91 -11.61
C GLY A 224 2.44 15.76 -12.08
N ASP A 225 3.00 16.82 -12.64
CA ASP A 225 4.44 16.93 -12.91
C ASP A 225 5.26 16.64 -11.65
N ALA A 226 6.07 15.57 -11.67
CA ALA A 226 6.85 15.15 -10.51
C ALA A 226 8.08 16.03 -10.22
N ARG A 227 8.49 16.88 -11.17
CA ARG A 227 9.60 17.83 -11.01
C ARG A 227 9.12 19.12 -10.34
N ASN A 228 7.95 19.59 -10.74
CA ASN A 228 7.31 20.80 -10.22
C ASN A 228 5.81 20.54 -9.98
N PRO A 229 5.45 19.89 -8.84
CA PRO A 229 4.09 19.49 -8.55
C PRO A 229 3.05 20.60 -8.77
N PRO A 230 2.05 20.39 -9.63
CA PRO A 230 1.00 21.38 -9.86
C PRO A 230 0.17 21.61 -8.60
N LYS A 231 -0.35 22.84 -8.49
CA LYS A 231 -1.24 23.24 -7.40
C LYS A 231 -2.70 23.13 -7.84
N LEU A 232 -3.50 22.38 -7.10
CA LEU A 232 -4.96 22.41 -7.16
C LEU A 232 -5.45 23.42 -6.12
N LEU A 233 -5.89 24.59 -6.57
CA LEU A 233 -6.27 25.71 -5.72
C LEU A 233 -7.79 25.76 -5.59
N ALA A 234 -8.32 25.44 -4.41
CA ALA A 234 -9.75 25.59 -4.17
C ALA A 234 -10.13 27.08 -4.23
N SER A 235 -11.17 27.42 -4.99
CA SER A 235 -11.71 28.77 -5.03
C SER A 235 -12.27 29.16 -3.65
N ALA A 236 -12.36 30.46 -3.37
CA ALA A 236 -12.89 30.93 -2.09
C ALA A 236 -14.35 30.50 -1.84
N ASN A 237 -15.09 30.24 -2.91
CA ASN A 237 -16.47 29.77 -2.93
C ASN A 237 -16.60 28.29 -3.37
N PHE A 238 -15.53 27.50 -3.26
CA PHE A 238 -15.54 26.08 -3.62
C PHE A 238 -16.72 25.37 -2.94
N ASN A 239 -17.46 24.57 -3.71
CA ASN A 239 -18.62 23.86 -3.22
C ASN A 239 -18.61 22.40 -3.68
N GLY A 240 -18.51 21.47 -2.72
CA GLY A 240 -18.50 20.04 -2.96
C GLY A 240 -17.93 19.27 -1.79
N MET A 241 -17.83 17.94 -1.93
CA MET A 241 -17.34 17.05 -0.88
C MET A 241 -15.86 17.31 -0.55
N ALA A 242 -15.02 17.36 -1.58
CA ALA A 242 -13.58 17.60 -1.50
C ALA A 242 -13.05 18.09 -2.85
N VAL A 243 -11.83 18.64 -2.89
CA VAL A 243 -11.17 19.05 -4.14
C VAL A 243 -11.04 17.88 -5.11
N ILE A 244 -10.62 16.71 -4.63
CA ILE A 244 -10.68 15.45 -5.39
C ILE A 244 -11.70 14.55 -4.69
N ASP A 245 -12.68 14.09 -5.45
CA ASP A 245 -13.72 13.17 -5.00
C ASP A 245 -13.60 11.85 -5.76
N ALA A 246 -13.22 10.81 -5.01
CA ALA A 246 -13.06 9.49 -5.55
C ALA A 246 -14.43 8.78 -5.66
N ASP A 247 -15.37 8.96 -4.72
CA ASP A 247 -16.65 8.25 -4.76
C ASP A 247 -17.85 9.17 -4.53
N PRO A 248 -18.31 9.87 -5.59
CA PRO A 248 -19.33 10.88 -5.42
C PRO A 248 -20.63 10.31 -4.89
N TYR A 249 -21.18 10.97 -3.87
CA TYR A 249 -22.56 10.74 -3.47
C TYR A 249 -23.52 11.28 -4.54
N ILE A 250 -24.52 10.49 -4.87
CA ILE A 250 -25.57 10.89 -5.80
C ILE A 250 -26.49 11.91 -5.11
N PRO A 251 -26.64 13.13 -5.62
CA PRO A 251 -27.54 14.12 -5.03
C PRO A 251 -28.97 13.57 -4.93
N ASN A 252 -29.59 13.68 -3.75
CA ASN A 252 -30.90 13.11 -3.44
C ASN A 252 -31.01 11.57 -3.55
N GLY A 253 -29.89 10.85 -3.68
CA GLY A 253 -29.84 9.39 -3.82
C GLY A 253 -29.97 8.61 -2.51
N GLY A 254 -30.39 9.24 -1.41
CA GLY A 254 -30.52 8.56 -0.12
C GLY A 254 -29.21 7.99 0.46
N GLY A 255 -28.07 8.54 0.05
CA GLY A 255 -26.74 8.01 0.39
C GLY A 255 -26.14 7.07 -0.64
N ALA A 256 -26.83 6.80 -1.76
CA ALA A 256 -26.24 6.08 -2.89
C ALA A 256 -25.03 6.84 -3.47
N GLN A 257 -24.07 6.07 -3.98
CA GLN A 257 -22.78 6.54 -4.46
C GLN A 257 -22.54 6.02 -5.88
N TYR A 258 -21.47 6.46 -6.53
CA TYR A 258 -21.13 5.97 -7.86
C TYR A 258 -20.70 4.51 -7.79
N TYR A 259 -19.91 4.16 -6.77
CA TYR A 259 -19.33 2.83 -6.65
C TYR A 259 -19.65 2.23 -5.28
N VAL A 260 -19.61 0.89 -5.20
CA VAL A 260 -19.56 0.21 -3.92
C VAL A 260 -18.17 0.43 -3.36
N ASN A 261 -18.04 1.04 -2.18
CA ASN A 261 -16.76 1.40 -1.60
C ASN A 261 -15.78 0.23 -1.50
N GLN A 262 -16.25 -0.98 -1.19
CA GLN A 262 -15.41 -2.19 -1.15
C GLN A 262 -14.88 -2.62 -2.52
N ASN A 263 -15.53 -2.22 -3.61
CA ASN A 263 -15.15 -2.56 -4.98
C ASN A 263 -14.46 -1.39 -5.70
N ASN A 264 -14.09 -0.33 -4.97
CA ASN A 264 -13.60 0.92 -5.54
C ASN A 264 -12.07 0.88 -5.74
N PHE A 265 -11.64 0.05 -6.70
CA PHE A 265 -10.25 -0.31 -6.98
C PHE A 265 -9.58 0.62 -8.01
N PHE A 266 -8.27 0.42 -8.23
CA PHE A 266 -7.48 0.98 -9.34
C PHE A 266 -7.54 2.51 -9.44
N ARG A 267 -7.02 3.19 -8.41
CA ARG A 267 -6.98 4.65 -8.33
C ARG A 267 -5.66 5.15 -7.82
N SER A 268 -5.18 6.23 -8.42
CA SER A 268 -3.91 6.81 -8.05
C SER A 268 -3.98 8.32 -8.12
N VAL A 269 -3.49 9.01 -7.09
CA VAL A 269 -3.25 10.46 -7.14
C VAL A 269 -1.81 10.72 -6.72
N ARG A 270 -1.03 11.35 -7.60
CA ARG A 270 0.40 11.58 -7.38
C ARG A 270 0.83 12.98 -7.74
N ASN A 271 1.74 13.56 -6.95
CA ASN A 271 2.44 14.82 -7.21
C ASN A 271 1.54 16.07 -7.24
N PHE A 272 0.87 16.39 -6.14
CA PHE A 272 0.04 17.60 -6.07
C PHE A 272 0.32 18.42 -4.82
N VAL A 273 0.15 19.74 -4.97
CA VAL A 273 -0.17 20.61 -3.84
C VAL A 273 -1.66 20.89 -3.89
N ILE A 274 -2.42 20.50 -2.88
CA ILE A 274 -3.85 20.82 -2.75
C ILE A 274 -3.98 21.97 -1.76
N ASP A 275 -4.43 23.13 -2.22
CA ASP A 275 -4.44 24.37 -1.44
C ASP A 275 -5.88 24.80 -1.13
N LEU A 276 -6.26 24.68 0.14
CA LEU A 276 -7.58 25.03 0.67
C LEU A 276 -7.61 26.43 1.29
N THR A 277 -6.48 27.14 1.32
CA THR A 277 -6.30 28.33 2.16
C THR A 277 -7.13 29.54 1.72
N ARG A 278 -7.62 29.55 0.47
CA ARG A 278 -8.57 30.57 -0.03
C ARG A 278 -9.99 30.38 0.50
N MET A 279 -10.36 29.15 0.89
CA MET A 279 -11.67 28.90 1.49
C MET A 279 -11.73 29.53 2.89
N PRO A 280 -12.87 30.09 3.32
CA PRO A 280 -13.02 30.60 4.68
C PRO A 280 -12.65 29.55 5.72
N ALA A 281 -11.96 29.94 6.80
CA ALA A 281 -11.59 29.01 7.87
C ALA A 281 -12.81 28.29 8.47
N SER A 282 -13.96 28.94 8.53
CA SER A 282 -15.21 28.35 9.03
C SER A 282 -15.86 27.36 8.06
N ALA A 283 -15.47 27.35 6.78
CA ALA A 283 -16.01 26.43 5.79
C ALA A 283 -15.47 25.01 6.01
N SER A 284 -16.31 24.03 5.73
CA SER A 284 -15.89 22.62 5.65
C SER A 284 -15.14 22.43 4.34
N ALA A 285 -13.82 22.61 4.36
CA ALA A 285 -12.94 22.43 3.21
C ALA A 285 -12.25 21.07 3.33
N THR A 286 -12.28 20.25 2.28
CA THR A 286 -11.62 18.95 2.27
C THR A 286 -10.74 18.84 1.04
N GLY A 287 -9.48 18.39 1.20
CA GLY A 287 -8.59 18.17 0.07
C GLY A 287 -8.97 16.92 -0.72
N LEU A 288 -9.04 15.80 -0.02
CA LEU A 288 -9.27 14.47 -0.61
C LEU A 288 -10.50 13.81 0.02
N HIS A 289 -11.48 13.40 -0.78
CA HIS A 289 -12.48 12.40 -0.39
C HIS A 289 -12.01 11.05 -0.95
N TRP A 290 -11.40 10.23 -0.09
CA TRP A 290 -10.63 9.06 -0.49
C TRP A 290 -11.28 7.74 -0.02
N GLN A 291 -12.55 7.56 -0.38
CA GLN A 291 -13.31 6.35 -0.09
C GLN A 291 -12.99 5.25 -1.12
N VAL A 292 -11.99 4.41 -0.81
CA VAL A 292 -11.39 3.47 -1.77
C VAL A 292 -11.07 2.10 -1.18
N SER A 293 -10.70 1.17 -2.05
CA SER A 293 -10.29 -0.20 -1.72
C SER A 293 -8.85 -0.55 -2.18
N GLN A 294 -8.52 -1.82 -2.37
CA GLN A 294 -7.23 -2.33 -2.85
C GLN A 294 -6.83 -1.75 -4.23
N ALA A 295 -5.54 -1.90 -4.57
CA ALA A 295 -4.93 -1.31 -5.77
C ALA A 295 -5.18 0.20 -5.90
N THR A 296 -5.13 0.91 -4.77
CA THR A 296 -5.21 2.36 -4.75
C THR A 296 -4.03 2.97 -3.99
N SER A 297 -3.62 4.17 -4.44
CA SER A 297 -2.49 4.89 -3.85
C SER A 297 -2.64 6.41 -3.86
N LEU A 298 -2.07 7.02 -2.81
CA LEU A 298 -1.77 8.44 -2.75
C LEU A 298 -0.27 8.59 -2.52
N MET A 299 0.39 9.44 -3.29
CA MET A 299 1.85 9.58 -3.27
C MET A 299 2.30 11.01 -3.53
N ASN A 300 3.25 11.52 -2.74
CA ASN A 300 3.85 12.84 -2.96
C ASN A 300 2.80 13.96 -3.08
N ILE A 301 1.95 14.08 -2.05
CA ILE A 301 0.90 15.11 -1.98
C ILE A 301 1.14 16.00 -0.78
N VAL A 302 1.05 17.31 -0.99
CA VAL A 302 0.98 18.32 0.08
C VAL A 302 -0.43 18.86 0.13
N VAL A 303 -1.03 18.97 1.33
CA VAL A 303 -2.32 19.64 1.51
C VAL A 303 -2.14 20.83 2.46
N ASP A 304 -2.35 22.04 1.93
CA ASP A 304 -2.22 23.30 2.65
C ASP A 304 -3.60 23.80 3.10
N MET A 305 -3.72 24.07 4.40
CA MET A 305 -4.98 24.40 5.06
C MET A 305 -4.86 25.60 5.98
N SER A 306 -5.99 26.16 6.40
CA SER A 306 -6.03 27.23 7.39
C SER A 306 -5.51 26.76 8.75
N THR A 307 -4.72 27.60 9.42
CA THR A 307 -4.31 27.45 10.83
C THR A 307 -5.11 28.36 11.77
N ALA A 308 -6.13 29.06 11.26
CA ALA A 308 -6.97 29.92 12.08
C ALA A 308 -7.66 29.10 13.18
N SER A 309 -7.76 29.68 14.38
CA SER A 309 -8.44 29.03 15.50
C SER A 309 -9.89 28.73 15.15
N GLY A 310 -10.34 27.50 15.42
CA GLY A 310 -11.70 27.05 15.11
C GLY A 310 -11.97 26.79 13.62
N ASN A 311 -10.94 26.65 12.78
CA ASN A 311 -11.14 26.28 11.37
C ASN A 311 -11.80 24.88 11.23
N ASN A 312 -12.41 24.63 10.07
CA ASN A 312 -13.06 23.38 9.69
C ASN A 312 -12.40 22.74 8.44
N HIS A 313 -11.12 23.04 8.19
CA HIS A 313 -10.39 22.47 7.06
C HIS A 313 -9.89 21.06 7.39
N GLN A 314 -9.87 20.18 6.38
CA GLN A 314 -9.58 18.76 6.52
C GLN A 314 -8.68 18.35 5.34
N GLY A 315 -7.56 17.71 5.61
CA GLY A 315 -6.66 17.31 4.52
C GLY A 315 -7.28 16.19 3.69
N MET A 316 -7.77 15.17 4.39
CA MET A 316 -8.45 14.02 3.80
C MET A 316 -9.66 13.61 4.64
N PHE A 317 -10.71 13.17 3.96
CA PHE A 317 -11.86 12.48 4.51
C PHE A 317 -12.01 11.10 3.86
N MET A 318 -12.17 10.08 4.68
CA MET A 318 -12.46 8.70 4.26
C MET A 318 -13.38 8.10 5.31
N GLU A 319 -14.60 7.78 4.93
CA GLU A 319 -15.63 7.30 5.86
C GLU A 319 -15.72 5.78 5.91
N ASN A 320 -15.28 5.07 4.86
CA ASN A 320 -15.22 3.61 4.76
C ASN A 320 -14.41 3.17 3.51
N GLY A 321 -14.38 1.86 3.25
CA GLY A 321 -13.67 1.20 2.14
C GLY A 321 -12.99 -0.11 2.60
N SER A 322 -12.25 -0.75 1.70
CA SER A 322 -11.38 -1.92 1.99
C SER A 322 -9.95 -1.65 1.51
N GLY A 323 -9.35 -0.67 2.15
CA GLY A 323 -8.24 0.08 1.64
C GLY A 323 -6.91 -0.66 1.61
N GLY A 324 -6.02 -0.01 0.86
CA GLY A 324 -4.69 -0.43 0.50
C GLY A 324 -3.62 0.50 1.07
N PHE A 325 -2.96 1.27 0.20
CA PHE A 325 -1.71 1.94 0.54
C PHE A 325 -1.78 3.46 0.32
N MET A 326 -1.14 4.22 1.20
CA MET A 326 -0.82 5.62 0.94
C MET A 326 0.48 5.99 1.61
N GLY A 327 1.22 6.91 1.01
CA GLY A 327 2.42 7.41 1.65
C GLY A 327 3.03 8.64 1.03
N ASP A 328 4.06 9.14 1.68
CA ASP A 328 4.82 10.31 1.22
C ASP A 328 3.91 11.55 1.13
N LEU A 329 3.13 11.79 2.19
CA LEU A 329 2.12 12.86 2.26
C LEU A 329 2.50 13.91 3.31
N VAL A 330 2.19 15.17 3.04
CA VAL A 330 2.38 16.28 3.97
C VAL A 330 1.07 17.05 4.16
N PHE A 331 0.66 17.26 5.40
CA PHE A 331 -0.53 18.03 5.76
C PHE A 331 -0.14 19.24 6.61
N ASN A 332 -0.45 20.44 6.15
CA ASN A 332 -0.10 21.70 6.80
C ASN A 332 -1.35 22.43 7.29
N GLY A 333 -1.52 22.53 8.61
CA GLY A 333 -2.66 23.19 9.25
C GLY A 333 -3.90 22.31 9.35
N GLY A 334 -5.07 22.94 9.40
CA GLY A 334 -6.37 22.27 9.41
C GLY A 334 -6.86 21.84 10.79
N LYS A 335 -8.15 21.51 10.85
CA LYS A 335 -8.78 20.85 11.99
C LYS A 335 -8.32 19.40 12.07
N PHE A 336 -8.33 18.73 10.92
CA PHE A 336 -7.86 17.37 10.76
C PHE A 336 -6.82 17.33 9.64
N GLY A 337 -5.64 16.79 9.92
CA GLY A 337 -4.75 16.38 8.83
C GLY A 337 -5.44 15.27 8.02
N ILE A 338 -5.76 14.19 8.72
CA ILE A 338 -6.42 13.00 8.17
C ILE A 338 -7.65 12.67 9.02
N TRP A 339 -8.83 12.52 8.40
CA TRP A 339 -10.05 12.06 9.05
C TRP A 339 -10.57 10.78 8.37
N VAL A 340 -10.42 9.63 9.04
CA VAL A 340 -10.46 8.31 8.38
C VAL A 340 -11.28 7.26 9.12
N GLY A 341 -11.91 6.38 8.35
CA GLY A 341 -12.38 5.07 8.75
C GLY A 341 -12.42 4.14 7.55
N ASN A 342 -11.95 2.91 7.73
CA ASN A 342 -11.83 1.89 6.68
C ASN A 342 -11.51 0.55 7.34
N GLN A 343 -11.83 -0.57 6.70
CA GLN A 343 -11.47 -1.91 7.21
C GLN A 343 -9.99 -1.99 7.61
N GLN A 344 -9.10 -1.73 6.65
CA GLN A 344 -7.66 -1.73 6.85
C GLN A 344 -6.97 -0.70 5.95
N PHE A 345 -5.75 -0.31 6.33
CA PHE A 345 -4.89 0.51 5.48
C PHE A 345 -3.43 0.44 5.97
N THR A 346 -2.50 0.64 5.04
CA THR A 346 -1.09 0.89 5.34
C THR A 346 -0.72 2.31 4.96
N VAL A 347 -0.18 3.05 5.93
CA VAL A 347 0.18 4.46 5.79
C VAL A 347 1.66 4.62 6.07
N ARG A 348 2.45 5.09 5.09
CA ARG A 348 3.90 5.24 5.24
C ARG A 348 4.38 6.67 5.02
N ASN A 349 5.34 7.13 5.81
CA ASN A 349 6.04 8.40 5.58
C ASN A 349 5.08 9.60 5.42
N ILE A 350 4.26 9.83 6.44
CA ILE A 350 3.39 11.01 6.47
C ILE A 350 3.94 12.05 7.44
N THR A 351 3.78 13.32 7.10
CA THR A 351 4.11 14.45 7.98
C THR A 351 2.87 15.31 8.20
N VAL A 352 2.55 15.62 9.44
CA VAL A 352 1.46 16.53 9.78
C VAL A 352 1.97 17.67 10.64
N ASN A 353 1.75 18.91 10.19
CA ASN A 353 2.27 20.12 10.80
C ASN A 353 1.13 21.05 11.23
N ASN A 354 1.13 21.48 12.49
CA ASN A 354 0.25 22.55 12.99
C ASN A 354 -1.26 22.28 12.82
N ALA A 355 -1.67 21.01 12.73
CA ALA A 355 -3.07 20.62 12.73
C ALA A 355 -3.63 20.66 14.17
N ASN A 356 -4.94 20.83 14.33
CA ASN A 356 -5.54 20.59 15.64
C ASN A 356 -5.38 19.11 16.02
N THR A 357 -5.89 18.20 15.18
CA THR A 357 -5.66 16.76 15.29
C THR A 357 -4.99 16.26 14.02
N ALA A 358 -3.87 15.53 14.15
CA ALA A 358 -3.16 15.03 12.98
C ALA A 358 -3.92 13.90 12.28
N VAL A 359 -4.39 12.90 13.05
CA VAL A 359 -5.18 11.77 12.58
C VAL A 359 -6.42 11.60 13.46
N ALA A 360 -7.60 11.83 12.92
CA ALA A 360 -8.87 11.50 13.54
C ALA A 360 -9.38 10.18 12.95
N SER A 361 -9.37 9.10 13.73
CA SER A 361 -9.82 7.78 13.28
C SER A 361 -11.18 7.44 13.89
N ILE A 362 -12.19 7.25 13.03
CA ILE A 362 -13.58 7.02 13.44
C ILE A 362 -13.91 5.54 13.57
N TRP A 363 -13.37 4.68 12.70
CA TRP A 363 -13.51 3.23 12.81
C TRP A 363 -12.47 2.49 11.96
N ASN A 364 -12.09 1.28 12.36
CA ASN A 364 -11.36 0.35 11.50
C ASN A 364 -11.42 -1.08 12.05
N TRP A 365 -10.86 -2.04 11.32
CA TRP A 365 -10.53 -3.37 11.83
C TRP A 365 -9.05 -3.48 12.20
N GLY A 366 -8.16 -2.91 11.40
CA GLY A 366 -6.73 -2.79 11.74
C GLY A 366 -5.93 -1.97 10.74
N TRP A 367 -5.16 -1.00 11.21
CA TRP A 367 -4.32 -0.15 10.36
C TRP A 367 -2.86 -0.14 10.84
N THR A 368 -1.93 0.01 9.90
CA THR A 368 -0.51 0.18 10.17
C THR A 368 -0.01 1.53 9.69
N PHE A 369 0.70 2.24 10.58
CA PHE A 369 1.35 3.51 10.32
C PHE A 369 2.87 3.36 10.50
N GLN A 370 3.63 3.55 9.43
CA GLN A 370 5.09 3.44 9.40
C GLN A 370 5.72 4.81 9.10
N GLY A 371 6.69 5.26 9.90
CA GLY A 371 7.45 6.48 9.55
C GLY A 371 6.62 7.77 9.68
N VAL A 372 5.78 7.90 10.71
CA VAL A 372 4.92 9.08 10.91
C VAL A 372 5.67 10.21 11.59
N THR A 373 5.56 11.44 11.07
CA THR A 373 6.06 12.66 11.72
C THR A 373 4.91 13.60 12.07
N ILE A 374 4.79 13.98 13.34
CA ILE A 374 3.74 14.90 13.82
C ILE A 374 4.41 16.07 14.54
N ASN A 375 4.15 17.29 14.05
CA ASN A 375 4.77 18.51 14.55
C ASN A 375 3.72 19.52 15.00
N ASN A 376 3.84 20.01 16.24
CA ASN A 376 3.08 21.14 16.78
C ASN A 376 1.54 20.95 16.64
N CYS A 377 1.06 19.72 16.74
CA CYS A 377 -0.37 19.44 16.72
C CYS A 377 -0.94 19.51 18.15
N GLN A 378 -2.26 19.64 18.33
CA GLN A 378 -2.84 19.50 19.69
C GLN A 378 -2.94 18.03 20.08
N ILE A 379 -3.34 17.19 19.12
CA ILE A 379 -3.43 15.74 19.26
C ILE A 379 -2.78 15.08 18.05
N GLY A 380 -1.99 14.03 18.27
CA GLY A 380 -1.50 13.18 17.19
C GLY A 380 -2.62 12.34 16.60
N PHE A 381 -3.02 11.27 17.30
CA PHE A 381 -4.11 10.38 16.92
C PHE A 381 -5.28 10.54 17.90
N ASP A 382 -6.45 10.87 17.38
CA ASP A 382 -7.71 10.91 18.13
C ASP A 382 -8.57 9.73 17.67
N LEU A 383 -8.70 8.73 18.53
CA LEU A 383 -9.27 7.43 18.20
C LEU A 383 -10.64 7.28 18.84
N THR A 384 -11.66 7.06 18.02
CA THR A 384 -12.96 6.61 18.52
C THR A 384 -12.83 5.15 18.93
N THR A 385 -12.98 4.82 20.22
CA THR A 385 -12.79 3.49 20.80
C THR A 385 -13.94 3.12 21.75
N GLY A 386 -13.99 1.85 22.16
CA GLY A 386 -14.97 1.33 23.12
C GLY A 386 -16.02 0.38 22.52
N GLY A 387 -16.16 0.37 21.19
CA GLY A 387 -17.05 -0.56 20.49
C GLY A 387 -16.45 -1.96 20.35
N THR A 388 -17.18 -2.97 20.82
CA THR A 388 -16.75 -4.39 20.74
C THR A 388 -17.69 -5.26 19.90
N THR A 389 -18.70 -4.66 19.25
CA THR A 389 -19.66 -5.35 18.38
C THR A 389 -19.75 -4.66 17.02
N GLN A 390 -20.24 -5.36 16.00
CA GLN A 390 -20.49 -4.76 14.67
C GLN A 390 -21.40 -3.53 14.74
N ALA A 391 -22.46 -3.58 15.56
CA ALA A 391 -23.44 -2.49 15.67
C ALA A 391 -22.86 -1.23 16.31
N SER A 392 -21.79 -1.38 17.11
CA SER A 392 -21.09 -0.29 17.78
C SER A 392 -19.67 -0.12 17.25
N GLN A 393 -19.38 -0.53 16.01
CA GLN A 393 -18.03 -0.52 15.45
C GLN A 393 -17.33 0.83 15.67
N THR A 394 -16.14 0.77 16.23
CA THR A 394 -15.21 1.90 16.39
C THR A 394 -13.83 1.50 15.87
N VAL A 395 -12.76 2.21 16.24
CA VAL A 395 -11.38 1.82 15.92
C VAL A 395 -11.07 0.48 16.60
N GLY A 396 -10.85 -0.54 15.79
CA GLY A 396 -10.46 -1.88 16.22
C GLY A 396 -8.99 -1.94 16.60
N ALA A 397 -8.08 -1.60 15.68
CA ALA A 397 -6.66 -1.70 15.94
C ALA A 397 -5.82 -0.64 15.21
N ILE A 398 -4.81 -0.10 15.90
CA ILE A 398 -3.78 0.78 15.35
C ILE A 398 -2.41 0.23 15.72
N ALA A 399 -1.56 0.00 14.72
CA ALA A 399 -0.16 -0.34 14.90
C ALA A 399 0.70 0.81 14.36
N VAL A 400 1.55 1.41 15.20
CA VAL A 400 2.44 2.51 14.81
C VAL A 400 3.89 2.08 15.00
N ILE A 401 4.69 2.17 13.94
CA ILE A 401 6.12 1.86 13.94
C ILE A 401 6.94 3.03 13.39
N ASP A 402 8.06 3.33 14.05
CA ASP A 402 9.04 4.34 13.63
C ASP A 402 8.46 5.76 13.51
N ALA A 403 7.75 6.23 14.54
CA ALA A 403 7.16 7.57 14.55
C ALA A 403 8.02 8.62 15.28
N THR A 404 7.94 9.88 14.86
CA THR A 404 8.50 11.04 15.56
C THR A 404 7.41 12.05 15.84
N VAL A 405 7.26 12.47 17.10
CA VAL A 405 6.20 13.37 17.55
C VAL A 405 6.82 14.50 18.36
N ILE A 406 6.58 15.74 17.93
CA ILE A 406 7.27 16.93 18.44
C ILE A 406 6.24 17.98 18.86
N ASN A 407 6.42 18.54 20.06
CA ASN A 407 5.64 19.66 20.61
C ASN A 407 4.11 19.46 20.51
N THR A 408 3.67 18.23 20.77
CA THR A 408 2.27 17.83 20.64
C THR A 408 1.77 17.39 22.02
N PRO A 409 0.80 18.09 22.65
CA PRO A 409 0.38 17.79 24.03
C PRO A 409 -0.02 16.33 24.28
N ILE A 410 -0.71 15.70 23.33
CA ILE A 410 -1.15 14.31 23.40
C ILE A 410 -0.80 13.58 22.11
N PHE A 411 0.01 12.52 22.17
CA PHE A 411 0.29 11.70 21.00
C PHE A 411 -0.92 10.84 20.61
N ILE A 412 -1.38 9.92 21.47
CA ILE A 412 -2.60 9.11 21.22
C ILE A 412 -3.68 9.46 22.24
N ARG A 413 -4.91 9.69 21.78
CA ARG A 413 -6.08 9.89 22.62
C ARG A 413 -7.19 8.92 22.26
N ASN A 414 -7.58 8.08 23.21
CA ASN A 414 -8.74 7.20 23.09
C ASN A 414 -10.02 7.93 23.54
N SER A 415 -11.15 7.67 22.88
CA SER A 415 -12.43 8.27 23.30
C SER A 415 -13.00 7.66 24.57
N GLN A 416 -12.68 6.39 24.86
CA GLN A 416 -13.11 5.68 26.06
C GLN A 416 -11.92 5.00 26.75
N PRO A 417 -11.93 4.90 28.10
CA PRO A 417 -10.92 4.13 28.81
C PRO A 417 -11.13 2.63 28.60
N SER A 418 -10.04 1.87 28.49
CA SER A 418 -10.09 0.42 28.31
C SER A 418 -9.67 -0.32 29.59
N THR A 419 -10.55 -1.15 30.12
CA THR A 419 -10.27 -2.15 31.17
C THR A 419 -10.20 -3.58 30.62
N SER A 420 -10.68 -3.77 29.39
CA SER A 420 -10.58 -4.95 28.55
C SER A 420 -10.33 -4.53 27.09
N LEU A 421 -10.13 -5.48 26.18
CA LEU A 421 -9.96 -5.19 24.75
C LEU A 421 -11.19 -4.43 24.20
N ALA A 422 -10.96 -3.21 23.70
CA ALA A 422 -11.94 -2.36 23.04
C ALA A 422 -11.20 -1.21 22.33
N GLY A 423 -10.43 -1.57 21.28
CA GLY A 423 -9.42 -0.71 20.65
C GLY A 423 -8.00 -1.14 21.05
N SER A 424 -7.39 -1.95 20.18
CA SER A 424 -6.01 -2.42 20.28
C SER A 424 -5.05 -1.33 19.81
N LEU A 425 -3.93 -1.17 20.51
CA LEU A 425 -2.86 -0.24 20.14
C LEU A 425 -1.50 -0.91 20.31
N VAL A 426 -0.64 -0.81 19.30
CA VAL A 426 0.77 -1.21 19.37
C VAL A 426 1.64 -0.03 18.95
N LEU A 427 2.60 0.34 19.80
CA LEU A 427 3.60 1.38 19.51
C LEU A 427 4.99 0.74 19.50
N ASN A 428 5.76 0.97 18.45
CA ASN A 428 7.12 0.45 18.33
C ASN A 428 8.06 1.53 17.78
N ASN A 429 9.19 1.77 18.45
CA ASN A 429 10.17 2.80 18.10
C ASN A 429 9.53 4.19 17.87
N VAL A 430 8.83 4.71 18.88
CA VAL A 430 8.20 6.04 18.81
C VAL A 430 9.05 7.05 19.57
N ASN A 431 9.62 8.02 18.85
CA ASN A 431 10.38 9.13 19.40
C ASN A 431 9.46 10.30 19.75
N LEU A 432 9.38 10.65 21.02
CA LEU A 432 8.62 11.77 21.56
C LEU A 432 9.56 12.90 21.95
N GLN A 433 9.22 14.14 21.59
CA GLN A 433 9.95 15.35 21.97
C GLN A 433 8.95 16.41 22.45
N ASN A 434 8.98 16.73 23.74
CA ASN A 434 8.02 17.65 24.38
C ASN A 434 6.55 17.22 24.18
N VAL A 435 6.26 15.94 24.41
CA VAL A 435 4.91 15.35 24.30
C VAL A 435 4.49 14.82 25.67
N PRO A 436 3.85 15.61 26.54
CA PRO A 436 3.57 15.23 27.93
C PRO A 436 2.73 13.96 28.09
N THR A 437 1.79 13.68 27.18
CA THR A 437 0.94 12.48 27.21
C THR A 437 1.19 11.63 25.97
N ALA A 438 1.78 10.45 26.14
CA ALA A 438 1.97 9.51 25.04
C ALA A 438 0.65 8.81 24.67
N VAL A 439 -0.08 8.31 25.68
CA VAL A 439 -1.41 7.72 25.51
C VAL A 439 -2.34 8.26 26.59
N GLY A 440 -3.46 8.83 26.19
CA GLY A 440 -4.48 9.38 27.09
C GLY A 440 -5.90 9.00 26.67
N VAL A 441 -6.85 9.47 27.47
CA VAL A 441 -8.29 9.29 27.23
C VAL A 441 -8.96 10.66 27.27
N VAL A 442 -10.03 10.82 26.49
CA VAL A 442 -10.95 11.96 26.64
C VAL A 442 -11.38 12.10 28.11
N GLY A 443 -11.34 13.32 28.63
CA GLY A 443 -11.59 13.61 30.06
C GLY A 443 -10.32 13.70 30.92
N GLY A 444 -9.13 13.43 30.36
CA GLY A 444 -7.85 13.80 30.97
C GLY A 444 -7.11 12.67 31.68
N GLN A 445 -7.60 11.42 31.61
CA GLN A 445 -6.84 10.27 32.12
C GLN A 445 -5.59 10.04 31.26
N VAL A 446 -4.43 9.94 31.91
CA VAL A 446 -3.16 9.53 31.29
C VAL A 446 -3.01 8.02 31.46
N VAL A 447 -2.84 7.30 30.35
CA VAL A 447 -2.61 5.84 30.31
C VAL A 447 -1.11 5.54 30.22
N LEU A 448 -0.40 6.31 29.39
CA LEU A 448 1.07 6.30 29.29
C LEU A 448 1.56 7.74 29.30
N ALA A 449 2.37 8.08 30.31
CA ALA A 449 3.05 9.37 30.37
C ALA A 449 4.05 9.47 29.20
N GLY A 450 4.20 10.69 28.67
CA GLY A 450 5.21 10.99 27.67
C GLY A 450 6.32 11.88 28.24
N GLY A 451 6.86 12.76 27.40
CA GLY A 451 7.94 13.68 27.69
C GLY A 451 8.81 13.85 26.45
N SER A 452 10.13 13.83 26.66
CA SER A 452 11.13 13.69 25.60
C SER A 452 11.84 12.34 25.78
N MET A 453 11.41 11.33 25.04
CA MET A 453 11.80 9.93 25.24
C MET A 453 11.54 9.08 24.00
N THR A 454 12.08 7.87 23.95
CA THR A 454 11.72 6.86 22.95
C THR A 454 10.92 5.73 23.59
N ILE A 455 9.72 5.45 23.07
CA ILE A 455 8.94 4.27 23.41
C ILE A 455 9.43 3.12 22.52
N ALA A 456 10.15 2.17 23.13
CA ALA A 456 10.71 1.03 22.41
C ALA A 456 9.61 0.08 21.90
N SER A 457 8.75 -0.42 22.80
CA SER A 457 7.59 -1.28 22.48
C SER A 457 6.54 -1.21 23.58
N TRP A 458 5.31 -0.85 23.21
CA TRP A 458 4.19 -0.72 24.15
C TRP A 458 2.90 -1.23 23.51
N GLY A 459 2.03 -1.85 24.31
CA GLY A 459 0.76 -2.39 23.85
C GLY A 459 -0.42 -2.08 24.78
N GLN A 460 -1.59 -1.90 24.18
CA GLN A 460 -2.89 -1.94 24.84
C GLN A 460 -3.79 -2.97 24.17
N GLY A 461 -4.24 -3.96 24.94
CA GLY A 461 -5.09 -5.05 24.47
C GLY A 461 -4.59 -6.42 24.91
N ASN A 462 -5.11 -7.49 24.28
CA ASN A 462 -4.81 -8.87 24.67
C ASN A 462 -3.48 -9.35 24.06
N VAL A 463 -2.56 -9.78 24.92
CA VAL A 463 -1.28 -10.40 24.54
C VAL A 463 -1.28 -11.89 24.84
N TYR A 464 -0.59 -12.65 23.98
CA TYR A 464 -0.48 -14.10 24.05
C TYR A 464 0.97 -14.53 23.87
N LYS A 465 1.28 -15.76 24.30
CA LYS A 465 2.64 -16.30 24.26
C LYS A 465 2.65 -17.82 24.05
N GLY A 466 3.50 -18.27 23.13
CA GLY A 466 3.67 -19.67 22.80
C GLY A 466 2.36 -20.34 22.44
N THR A 467 2.06 -21.45 23.13
CA THR A 467 0.83 -22.24 22.95
C THR A 467 -0.24 -21.96 24.01
N SER A 468 -0.12 -20.87 24.77
CA SER A 468 -1.15 -20.50 25.75
C SER A 468 -2.40 -19.99 25.04
N SER A 469 -3.55 -20.60 25.34
CA SER A 469 -4.86 -20.13 24.90
C SER A 469 -5.42 -19.01 25.79
N SER A 470 -4.72 -18.61 26.85
CA SER A 470 -5.16 -17.57 27.78
C SER A 470 -4.55 -16.22 27.42
N SER A 471 -5.40 -15.20 27.18
CA SER A 471 -4.97 -13.81 27.04
C SER A 471 -4.53 -13.18 28.35
N GLN A 472 -3.61 -12.23 28.25
CA GLN A 472 -3.45 -11.18 29.26
C GLN A 472 -3.81 -9.83 28.65
N PHE A 473 -4.82 -9.14 29.19
CA PHE A 473 -5.05 -7.75 28.81
C PHE A 473 -4.01 -6.85 29.46
N VAL A 474 -3.32 -6.04 28.66
CA VAL A 474 -2.27 -5.13 29.14
C VAL A 474 -2.51 -3.70 28.66
N LYS A 475 -1.87 -2.75 29.38
CA LYS A 475 -1.65 -1.35 28.99
C LYS A 475 -0.22 -0.99 29.41
N ALA A 476 0.76 -1.65 28.82
CA ALA A 476 2.11 -1.73 29.36
C ALA A 476 3.15 -1.91 28.25
N ASN A 477 4.42 -1.81 28.64
CA ASN A 477 5.51 -2.27 27.78
C ASN A 477 5.30 -3.74 27.46
N ILE A 478 5.50 -4.11 26.20
CA ILE A 478 5.43 -5.48 25.70
C ILE A 478 6.79 -5.88 25.16
N GLU A 479 6.99 -7.18 24.96
CA GLU A 479 8.19 -7.68 24.29
C GLU A 479 8.31 -7.04 22.90
N GLY A 480 9.46 -6.42 22.64
CA GLY A 480 9.76 -5.81 21.34
C GLY A 480 10.30 -6.84 20.35
N PRO A 481 10.03 -6.67 19.04
CA PRO A 481 10.53 -7.59 18.04
C PRO A 481 12.04 -7.47 17.87
N THR A 482 12.69 -8.60 17.62
CA THR A 482 14.02 -8.56 17.01
C THR A 482 13.85 -8.31 15.52
N LYS A 483 14.32 -7.16 15.04
CA LYS A 483 14.31 -6.80 13.62
C LYS A 483 15.66 -7.17 13.01
N ALA A 484 15.66 -7.94 11.93
CA ALA A 484 16.89 -8.21 11.20
C ALA A 484 17.50 -6.89 10.69
N ALA A 485 18.81 -6.69 10.85
CA ALA A 485 19.48 -5.44 10.44
C ALA A 485 19.30 -5.12 8.95
N SER A 486 19.17 -6.15 8.10
CA SER A 486 18.92 -6.00 6.66
C SER A 486 17.55 -5.37 6.34
N LEU A 487 16.59 -5.40 7.27
CA LEU A 487 15.27 -4.77 7.13
C LEU A 487 15.28 -3.28 7.48
N LEU A 488 16.38 -2.77 8.04
CA LEU A 488 16.45 -1.43 8.63
C LEU A 488 17.20 -0.45 7.72
N ASP A 489 16.77 0.81 7.71
CA ASP A 489 17.50 1.93 7.12
C ASP A 489 18.70 2.34 7.99
N GLY A 490 19.50 3.29 7.52
CA GLY A 490 20.66 3.80 8.27
C GLY A 490 20.34 4.47 9.61
N SER A 491 19.06 4.76 9.90
CA SER A 491 18.57 5.29 11.17
C SER A 491 17.98 4.20 12.08
N GLY A 492 18.05 2.92 11.68
CA GLY A 492 17.49 1.80 12.45
C GLY A 492 15.97 1.65 12.35
N ARG A 493 15.31 2.35 11.42
CA ARG A 493 13.87 2.25 11.15
C ARG A 493 13.61 1.20 10.08
N ILE A 494 12.40 0.63 10.01
CA ILE A 494 12.01 -0.21 8.87
C ILE A 494 12.21 0.59 7.59
N PHE A 495 13.00 0.02 6.68
CA PHE A 495 13.29 0.64 5.40
C PHE A 495 12.00 0.92 4.61
N GLY A 496 11.95 2.07 3.97
CA GLY A 496 10.86 2.49 3.11
C GLY A 496 11.39 3.16 1.85
N LYS A 497 10.73 2.93 0.72
CA LYS A 497 11.08 3.53 -0.56
C LYS A 497 9.81 3.87 -1.32
N THR A 498 9.66 5.14 -1.67
CA THR A 498 8.57 5.65 -2.53
C THR A 498 8.64 5.02 -3.92
N HIS A 499 7.46 4.87 -4.53
CA HIS A 499 7.28 4.59 -5.95
C HIS A 499 8.29 5.37 -6.82
N PRO A 500 9.19 4.69 -7.56
CA PRO A 500 10.13 5.33 -8.48
C PRO A 500 9.40 6.03 -9.65
N GLN A 501 9.45 7.35 -9.67
CA GLN A 501 8.82 8.14 -10.75
C GLN A 501 9.80 8.60 -11.83
N TYR A 502 11.11 8.42 -11.62
CA TYR A 502 12.15 8.79 -12.58
C TYR A 502 12.12 10.28 -12.98
N ALA A 503 11.77 11.18 -12.05
CA ALA A 503 11.53 12.60 -12.32
C ALA A 503 12.72 13.35 -12.97
N SER A 504 13.96 12.90 -12.74
CA SER A 504 15.17 13.50 -13.32
C SER A 504 15.54 12.96 -14.71
N TYR A 505 14.84 11.94 -15.22
CA TYR A 505 15.16 11.29 -16.49
C TYR A 505 14.46 12.00 -17.65
N ALA A 506 15.17 12.11 -18.79
CA ALA A 506 14.60 12.65 -20.01
C ALA A 506 13.78 11.57 -20.73
N ALA A 507 12.77 11.95 -21.52
CA ALA A 507 11.98 10.99 -22.32
C ALA A 507 12.85 10.12 -23.25
N SER A 508 14.01 10.62 -23.70
CA SER A 508 14.97 9.88 -24.51
C SER A 508 15.69 8.75 -23.77
N GLN A 509 15.63 8.70 -22.44
CA GLN A 509 16.13 7.60 -21.61
C GLN A 509 15.11 6.47 -21.43
N PHE A 510 13.91 6.63 -21.98
CA PHE A 510 12.88 5.60 -22.02
C PHE A 510 12.86 4.90 -23.37
N VAL A 511 12.34 3.67 -23.39
CA VAL A 511 12.03 2.93 -24.60
C VAL A 511 10.60 2.38 -24.53
N SER A 512 9.75 2.79 -25.47
CA SER A 512 8.38 2.30 -25.59
C SER A 512 8.36 0.88 -26.17
N VAL A 513 7.67 -0.05 -25.52
CA VAL A 513 7.51 -1.42 -26.03
C VAL A 513 6.74 -1.45 -27.36
N LYS A 514 5.78 -0.55 -27.58
CA LYS A 514 5.06 -0.46 -28.86
C LYS A 514 5.92 0.07 -29.99
N SER A 515 6.79 1.04 -29.70
CA SER A 515 7.81 1.49 -30.66
C SER A 515 8.79 0.38 -31.03
N GLN A 516 8.95 -0.65 -30.19
CA GLN A 516 9.78 -1.83 -30.44
C GLN A 516 8.99 -3.04 -31.00
N GLY A 517 7.72 -2.86 -31.35
CA GLY A 517 6.94 -3.83 -32.11
C GLY A 517 5.91 -4.64 -31.33
N ALA A 518 5.86 -4.53 -30.00
CA ALA A 518 4.77 -5.11 -29.21
C ALA A 518 3.44 -4.43 -29.58
N LYS A 519 2.35 -5.20 -29.68
CA LYS A 519 1.03 -4.68 -30.07
C LYS A 519 0.22 -4.22 -28.88
N GLY A 520 0.21 -4.99 -27.81
CA GLY A 520 -0.58 -4.70 -26.61
C GLY A 520 -2.09 -4.71 -26.90
N ASP A 521 -2.56 -5.57 -27.82
CA ASP A 521 -3.94 -5.63 -28.31
C ASP A 521 -4.79 -6.75 -27.66
N GLY A 522 -4.21 -7.50 -26.72
CA GLY A 522 -4.84 -8.62 -26.00
C GLY A 522 -4.96 -9.91 -26.82
N LYS A 523 -4.41 -9.96 -28.03
CA LYS A 523 -4.57 -11.07 -28.98
C LYS A 523 -3.26 -11.51 -29.62
N THR A 524 -2.49 -10.57 -30.16
CA THR A 524 -1.19 -10.82 -30.76
C THR A 524 -0.25 -11.36 -29.70
N ASP A 525 0.48 -12.43 -30.03
CA ASP A 525 1.54 -12.94 -29.16
C ASP A 525 2.72 -11.96 -29.18
N ASP A 526 2.84 -11.20 -28.11
CA ASP A 526 3.87 -10.18 -27.90
C ASP A 526 5.15 -10.76 -27.26
N THR A 527 5.21 -12.06 -26.98
CA THR A 527 6.33 -12.69 -26.25
C THR A 527 7.69 -12.37 -26.88
N THR A 528 7.82 -12.57 -28.19
CA THR A 528 9.09 -12.33 -28.89
C THR A 528 9.44 -10.85 -28.94
N ALA A 529 8.47 -9.98 -29.19
CA ALA A 529 8.69 -8.54 -29.22
C ALA A 529 9.16 -8.02 -27.86
N LEU A 530 8.47 -8.39 -26.77
CA LEU A 530 8.84 -8.00 -25.42
C LEU A 530 10.19 -8.60 -24.99
N GLN A 531 10.45 -9.87 -25.28
CA GLN A 531 11.75 -10.47 -24.95
C GLN A 531 12.89 -9.75 -25.69
N ASN A 532 12.68 -9.34 -26.94
CA ASN A 532 13.65 -8.55 -27.68
C ASN A 532 13.88 -7.17 -27.04
N VAL A 533 12.85 -6.53 -26.50
CA VAL A 533 13.01 -5.27 -25.75
C VAL A 533 13.93 -5.49 -24.55
N PHE A 534 13.68 -6.51 -23.73
CA PHE A 534 14.53 -6.79 -22.58
C PHE A 534 15.97 -7.13 -23.00
N ASN A 535 16.15 -7.97 -24.02
CA ASN A 535 17.48 -8.35 -24.54
C ASN A 535 18.28 -7.16 -25.08
N GLN A 536 17.60 -6.11 -25.54
CA GLN A 536 18.25 -4.92 -26.11
C GLN A 536 18.44 -3.81 -25.10
N PHE A 537 17.49 -3.61 -24.18
CA PHE A 537 17.39 -2.37 -23.42
C PHE A 537 17.44 -2.56 -21.90
N ALA A 538 17.42 -3.78 -21.36
CA ALA A 538 17.53 -4.01 -19.91
C ALA A 538 18.79 -3.36 -19.35
N GLY A 539 18.63 -2.45 -18.39
CA GLY A 539 19.72 -1.66 -17.81
C GLY A 539 20.29 -0.58 -18.74
N CYS A 540 19.83 -0.43 -19.98
CA CYS A 540 20.25 0.62 -20.91
C CYS A 540 19.26 1.78 -21.00
N LYS A 541 17.97 1.47 -20.80
CA LYS A 541 16.85 2.40 -20.83
C LYS A 541 15.84 1.99 -19.77
N ILE A 542 15.01 2.93 -19.35
CA ILE A 542 13.79 2.58 -18.62
C ILE A 542 12.77 2.08 -19.64
N ILE A 543 12.24 0.87 -19.43
CA ILE A 543 11.31 0.24 -20.36
C ILE A 543 9.90 0.73 -20.07
N PHE A 544 9.33 1.50 -20.98
CA PHE A 544 7.98 2.04 -20.89
C PHE A 544 7.00 1.10 -21.57
N PHE A 545 6.13 0.50 -20.76
CA PHE A 545 4.98 -0.23 -21.25
C PHE A 545 3.85 0.77 -21.51
N ASP A 546 3.67 1.13 -22.77
CA ASP A 546 2.48 1.89 -23.20
C ASP A 546 1.21 1.15 -22.76
N ALA A 547 0.12 1.85 -22.46
CA ALA A 547 -1.12 1.19 -22.03
C ALA A 547 -1.58 0.18 -23.08
N GLY A 548 -1.99 -1.00 -22.63
CA GLY A 548 -2.38 -2.11 -23.48
C GLY A 548 -2.47 -3.43 -22.72
N VAL A 549 -2.87 -4.47 -23.45
CA VAL A 549 -2.89 -5.85 -22.96
C VAL A 549 -1.92 -6.68 -23.78
N TYR A 550 -0.76 -6.98 -23.22
CA TYR A 550 0.33 -7.70 -23.89
C TYR A 550 0.17 -9.19 -23.63
N TYR A 551 -0.32 -9.92 -24.63
CA TYR A 551 -0.53 -11.36 -24.51
C TYR A 551 0.78 -12.10 -24.75
N ILE A 552 1.16 -12.99 -23.82
CA ILE A 552 2.37 -13.82 -23.93
C ILE A 552 2.01 -15.30 -23.85
N THR A 553 2.70 -16.13 -24.63
CA THR A 553 2.47 -17.57 -24.72
C THR A 553 3.67 -18.41 -24.31
N ASN A 554 4.75 -17.79 -23.83
CA ASN A 554 5.91 -18.46 -23.24
C ASN A 554 6.53 -17.56 -22.15
N THR A 555 7.46 -18.10 -21.37
CA THR A 555 8.15 -17.38 -20.29
C THR A 555 8.78 -16.08 -20.80
N LEU A 556 8.36 -14.96 -20.22
CA LEU A 556 8.99 -13.65 -20.41
C LEU A 556 10.05 -13.44 -19.33
N LYS A 557 11.31 -13.34 -19.74
CA LYS A 557 12.45 -13.17 -18.82
C LYS A 557 12.81 -11.70 -18.72
N ILE A 558 12.72 -11.15 -17.51
CA ILE A 558 13.09 -9.79 -17.17
C ILE A 558 14.48 -9.82 -16.51
N PRO A 559 15.55 -9.33 -17.15
CA PRO A 559 16.89 -9.39 -16.59
C PRO A 559 17.05 -8.51 -15.34
N ALA A 560 17.94 -8.92 -14.43
CA ALA A 560 18.43 -8.02 -13.38
C ALA A 560 19.17 -6.82 -14.02
N GLY A 561 18.95 -5.63 -13.47
CA GLY A 561 19.31 -4.33 -14.03
C GLY A 561 18.14 -3.59 -14.70
N THR A 562 16.97 -4.21 -14.82
CA THR A 562 15.82 -3.60 -15.51
C THR A 562 15.05 -2.62 -14.62
N GLN A 563 14.66 -1.50 -15.20
CA GLN A 563 13.66 -0.58 -14.66
C GLN A 563 12.53 -0.50 -15.68
N MET A 564 11.29 -0.75 -15.26
CA MET A 564 10.13 -0.72 -16.15
C MET A 564 8.93 -0.06 -15.48
N VAL A 565 8.16 0.67 -16.28
CA VAL A 565 7.00 1.45 -15.84
C VAL A 565 5.87 1.29 -16.85
N GLY A 566 4.66 1.06 -16.37
CA GLY A 566 3.45 1.07 -17.19
C GLY A 566 2.80 2.45 -17.29
N GLU A 567 2.00 2.65 -18.32
CA GLU A 567 1.15 3.83 -18.46
C GLU A 567 -0.17 3.63 -17.68
N GLY A 568 -0.14 3.93 -16.38
CA GLY A 568 -1.26 3.70 -15.45
C GLY A 568 -1.30 2.27 -14.91
N TRP A 569 -1.89 1.34 -15.66
CA TRP A 569 -1.87 -0.10 -15.32
C TRP A 569 -1.80 -0.93 -16.61
N SER A 570 -0.59 -1.07 -17.16
CA SER A 570 -0.37 -1.86 -18.38
C SER A 570 -0.38 -3.35 -18.07
N VAL A 571 -1.08 -4.15 -18.88
CA VAL A 571 -1.36 -5.55 -18.55
C VAL A 571 -0.43 -6.49 -19.30
N ILE A 572 0.30 -7.36 -18.59
CA ILE A 572 0.99 -8.52 -19.16
C ILE A 572 0.16 -9.76 -18.86
N MET A 573 -0.36 -10.41 -19.90
CA MET A 573 -1.34 -11.50 -19.78
C MET A 573 -0.80 -12.80 -20.38
N GLY A 574 -0.55 -13.81 -19.55
CA GLY A 574 -0.08 -15.12 -20.03
C GLY A 574 -1.20 -16.08 -20.38
N GLY A 575 -1.05 -16.88 -21.44
CA GLY A 575 -1.95 -18.00 -21.71
C GLY A 575 -1.40 -18.93 -22.80
N GLY A 576 -2.22 -19.90 -23.22
CA GLY A 576 -1.80 -20.88 -24.22
C GLY A 576 -1.09 -22.10 -23.63
N SER A 577 -0.57 -22.97 -24.49
CA SER A 577 -0.15 -24.32 -24.11
C SER A 577 1.06 -24.39 -23.16
N ALA A 578 1.88 -23.34 -23.08
CA ALA A 578 3.00 -23.30 -22.14
C ALA A 578 2.53 -23.32 -20.68
N PHE A 579 1.32 -22.83 -20.40
CA PHE A 579 0.79 -22.65 -19.04
C PHE A 579 -0.39 -23.57 -18.73
N SER A 580 -0.64 -24.59 -19.55
CA SER A 580 -1.84 -25.42 -19.46
C SER A 580 -1.71 -26.68 -18.58
N ASN A 581 -0.52 -26.99 -18.05
CA ASN A 581 -0.27 -28.23 -17.31
C ASN A 581 0.11 -27.98 -15.85
N ALA A 582 -0.81 -28.25 -14.92
CA ALA A 582 -0.58 -28.13 -13.48
C ALA A 582 0.45 -29.13 -12.91
N ASN A 583 0.70 -30.25 -13.60
CA ASN A 583 1.68 -31.25 -13.16
C ASN A 583 3.12 -30.86 -13.53
N THR A 584 3.27 -29.96 -14.49
CA THR A 584 4.56 -29.41 -14.93
C THR A 584 4.41 -27.88 -15.05
N PRO A 585 4.21 -27.18 -13.93
CA PRO A 585 3.94 -25.76 -13.95
C PRO A 585 5.12 -25.00 -14.57
N THR A 586 4.82 -23.94 -15.30
CA THR A 586 5.77 -23.14 -16.06
C THR A 586 5.69 -21.68 -15.61
N VAL A 587 6.85 -21.07 -15.43
CA VAL A 587 6.98 -19.65 -15.09
C VAL A 587 6.51 -18.80 -16.27
N MET A 588 5.54 -17.92 -16.02
CA MET A 588 5.04 -16.96 -16.99
C MET A 588 5.97 -15.75 -17.07
N VAL A 589 6.30 -15.12 -15.94
CA VAL A 589 7.28 -14.04 -15.87
C VAL A 589 8.42 -14.43 -14.92
N GLN A 590 9.64 -14.43 -15.44
CA GLN A 590 10.85 -14.68 -14.64
C GLN A 590 11.56 -13.36 -14.35
N ALA A 591 11.40 -12.87 -13.12
CA ALA A 591 11.99 -11.63 -12.62
C ALA A 591 13.42 -11.89 -12.10
N GLY A 592 14.39 -11.68 -12.97
CA GLY A 592 15.78 -12.08 -12.78
C GLY A 592 16.01 -13.56 -13.06
N ALA A 593 17.21 -13.90 -13.52
CA ALA A 593 17.64 -15.30 -13.54
C ALA A 593 17.94 -15.79 -12.11
N PRO A 594 17.81 -17.09 -11.81
CA PRO A 594 18.23 -17.64 -10.52
C PRO A 594 19.67 -17.21 -10.15
N GLY A 595 19.84 -16.63 -8.96
CA GLY A 595 21.12 -16.12 -8.47
C GLY A 595 21.60 -14.80 -9.09
N SER A 596 20.81 -14.16 -9.95
CA SER A 596 21.14 -12.84 -10.51
C SER A 596 21.04 -11.74 -9.45
N SER A 597 21.88 -10.71 -9.62
CA SER A 597 21.91 -9.57 -8.71
C SER A 597 21.88 -8.25 -9.48
N GLY A 598 21.11 -7.28 -9.00
CA GLY A 598 20.96 -5.96 -9.62
C GLY A 598 19.63 -5.30 -9.31
N ILE A 599 19.45 -4.08 -9.81
CA ILE A 599 18.18 -3.34 -9.71
C ILE A 599 17.10 -4.07 -10.51
N LEU A 600 15.89 -4.18 -9.97
CA LEU A 600 14.70 -4.58 -10.69
C LEU A 600 13.51 -3.78 -10.16
N GLU A 601 13.14 -2.72 -10.86
CA GLU A 601 12.01 -1.86 -10.47
C GLU A 601 10.86 -2.07 -11.45
N ILE A 602 9.68 -2.41 -10.93
CA ILE A 602 8.45 -2.55 -11.71
C ILE A 602 7.40 -1.62 -11.11
N THR A 603 6.87 -0.70 -11.91
CA THR A 603 5.79 0.19 -11.50
C THR A 603 4.63 0.19 -12.49
N ASP A 604 3.40 0.34 -11.99
CA ASP A 604 2.21 0.57 -12.84
C ASP A 604 1.89 -0.58 -13.83
N ILE A 605 2.16 -1.83 -13.42
CA ILE A 605 1.91 -3.06 -14.22
C ILE A 605 0.86 -3.95 -13.57
N VAL A 606 0.02 -4.58 -14.39
CA VAL A 606 -0.86 -5.68 -13.95
C VAL A 606 -0.43 -6.98 -14.62
N PHE A 607 -0.11 -7.99 -13.82
CA PHE A 607 0.09 -9.35 -14.31
C PHE A 607 -1.23 -10.11 -14.27
N SER A 608 -1.55 -10.81 -15.36
CA SER A 608 -2.82 -11.52 -15.50
C SER A 608 -2.64 -12.81 -16.28
N THR A 609 -3.69 -13.62 -16.35
CA THR A 609 -3.74 -14.81 -17.19
C THR A 609 -5.00 -14.82 -18.06
N LYS A 610 -4.89 -15.50 -19.20
CA LYS A 610 -6.00 -15.83 -20.09
C LYS A 610 -6.28 -17.32 -20.00
N GLY A 611 -7.50 -17.64 -19.57
CA GLY A 611 -7.90 -18.97 -19.16
C GLY A 611 -8.20 -19.98 -20.26
N PRO A 612 -8.10 -21.28 -19.93
CA PRO A 612 -7.54 -21.83 -18.68
C PRO A 612 -5.99 -21.78 -18.66
N ALA A 613 -5.39 -21.54 -17.48
CA ALA A 613 -3.93 -21.50 -17.29
C ALA A 613 -3.47 -22.21 -15.98
N PRO A 614 -3.89 -23.47 -15.75
CA PRO A 614 -3.66 -24.17 -14.47
C PRO A 614 -2.19 -24.48 -14.14
N GLY A 615 -1.28 -24.34 -15.11
CA GLY A 615 0.16 -24.52 -14.95
C GLY A 615 0.93 -23.21 -14.81
N ALA A 616 0.30 -22.04 -14.83
CA ALA A 616 1.00 -20.77 -14.73
C ALA A 616 1.55 -20.53 -13.32
N ILE A 617 2.87 -20.37 -13.20
CA ILE A 617 3.48 -19.60 -12.10
C ILE A 617 3.58 -18.17 -12.62
N VAL A 618 2.65 -17.30 -12.21
CA VAL A 618 2.45 -15.98 -12.85
C VAL A 618 3.72 -15.15 -12.75
N MET A 619 4.40 -15.16 -11.60
CA MET A 619 5.74 -14.61 -11.46
C MET A 619 6.64 -15.46 -10.55
N GLU A 620 7.84 -15.76 -11.04
CA GLU A 620 8.97 -16.23 -10.23
C GLU A 620 9.97 -15.08 -10.08
N TRP A 621 10.25 -14.70 -8.83
CA TRP A 621 11.12 -13.60 -8.45
C TRP A 621 12.43 -14.13 -7.89
N ASN A 622 13.50 -13.95 -8.65
CA ASN A 622 14.82 -14.50 -8.35
C ASN A 622 15.87 -13.45 -7.99
N VAL A 623 15.67 -12.22 -8.47
CA VAL A 623 16.68 -11.17 -8.37
C VAL A 623 17.00 -10.83 -6.92
N ASN A 624 18.27 -10.56 -6.66
CA ASN A 624 18.77 -10.02 -5.41
C ASN A 624 19.42 -8.66 -5.66
N SER A 625 18.78 -7.56 -5.24
CA SER A 625 19.42 -6.26 -5.34
C SER A 625 20.41 -6.03 -4.18
N PRO A 626 21.66 -5.61 -4.45
CA PRO A 626 22.58 -5.22 -3.39
C PRO A 626 22.18 -3.88 -2.74
N SER A 627 21.33 -3.09 -3.40
CA SER A 627 20.75 -1.86 -2.85
C SER A 627 19.39 -2.19 -2.20
N GLN A 628 19.16 -1.72 -0.97
CA GLN A 628 17.87 -1.88 -0.30
C GLN A 628 16.74 -1.26 -1.13
N GLY A 629 15.65 -2.02 -1.31
CA GLY A 629 14.55 -1.64 -2.20
C GLY A 629 14.92 -1.49 -3.68
N GLY A 630 16.11 -1.92 -4.10
CA GLY A 630 16.51 -1.88 -5.50
C GLY A 630 15.86 -2.97 -6.36
N ALA A 631 15.35 -4.03 -5.74
CA ALA A 631 14.46 -5.01 -6.36
C ALA A 631 13.07 -4.86 -5.71
N GLY A 632 12.08 -4.38 -6.44
CA GLY A 632 10.77 -4.10 -5.89
C GLY A 632 9.66 -3.77 -6.89
N MET A 633 8.43 -3.70 -6.36
CA MET A 633 7.22 -3.40 -7.10
C MET A 633 6.39 -2.33 -6.37
N TRP A 634 5.85 -1.36 -7.11
CA TRP A 634 4.94 -0.33 -6.62
C TRP A 634 3.76 -0.15 -7.58
N ASP A 635 2.55 0.02 -7.05
CA ASP A 635 1.32 0.09 -7.89
C ASP A 635 1.24 -1.01 -8.95
N THR A 636 1.75 -2.19 -8.59
CA THR A 636 1.84 -3.34 -9.47
C THR A 636 1.04 -4.46 -8.85
N HIS A 637 0.17 -5.08 -9.63
CA HIS A 637 -0.86 -5.98 -9.11
C HIS A 637 -0.95 -7.24 -9.96
N PHE A 638 -1.59 -8.27 -9.40
CA PHE A 638 -1.91 -9.51 -10.08
C PHE A 638 -3.43 -9.65 -10.07
N ARG A 639 -4.03 -9.73 -11.26
CA ARG A 639 -5.49 -9.83 -11.44
C ARG A 639 -5.81 -11.09 -12.23
N LEU A 640 -6.22 -12.15 -11.53
CA LEU A 640 -6.47 -13.46 -12.12
C LEU A 640 -7.98 -13.67 -12.33
N GLY A 641 -8.43 -13.33 -13.54
CA GLY A 641 -9.84 -13.39 -13.93
C GLY A 641 -10.66 -12.15 -13.60
N GLY A 642 -11.98 -12.24 -13.72
CA GLY A 642 -12.92 -11.17 -13.37
C GLY A 642 -12.79 -9.90 -14.19
N ALA A 643 -12.19 -9.98 -15.37
CA ALA A 643 -11.96 -8.83 -16.24
C ALA A 643 -12.05 -9.24 -17.71
N ALA A 644 -12.39 -8.29 -18.58
CA ALA A 644 -12.46 -8.52 -20.02
C ALA A 644 -11.14 -9.13 -20.54
N GLY A 645 -11.26 -10.06 -21.49
CA GLY A 645 -10.11 -10.72 -22.14
C GLY A 645 -9.49 -11.87 -21.35
N THR A 646 -9.79 -12.03 -20.05
CA THR A 646 -9.25 -13.11 -19.20
C THR A 646 -9.88 -14.48 -19.45
N ASN A 647 -11.08 -14.52 -20.06
CA ASN A 647 -11.87 -15.75 -20.22
C ASN A 647 -12.33 -16.39 -18.88
N PHE A 648 -12.43 -15.58 -17.82
CA PHE A 648 -12.91 -15.99 -16.49
C PHE A 648 -13.96 -15.01 -15.98
N GLN A 649 -15.13 -15.01 -16.62
CA GLN A 649 -16.24 -14.08 -16.38
C GLN A 649 -17.52 -14.91 -16.16
N SER A 650 -18.63 -14.57 -16.80
CA SER A 650 -19.90 -15.32 -16.74
C SER A 650 -19.79 -16.83 -17.05
N ASN A 651 -18.72 -17.29 -17.70
CA ASN A 651 -18.41 -18.71 -17.91
C ASN A 651 -17.86 -19.43 -16.65
N CYS A 652 -17.62 -18.70 -15.56
CA CYS A 652 -17.15 -19.18 -14.26
C CYS A 652 -18.07 -18.72 -13.12
N PRO A 653 -19.38 -18.99 -13.20
CA PRO A 653 -20.35 -18.47 -12.24
C PRO A 653 -20.09 -19.01 -10.82
N SER A 654 -20.55 -18.28 -9.80
CA SER A 654 -20.54 -18.73 -8.41
C SER A 654 -21.06 -20.16 -8.27
N GLY A 655 -20.29 -21.02 -7.60
CA GLY A 655 -20.60 -22.43 -7.39
C GLY A 655 -20.16 -23.36 -8.51
N SER A 656 -19.55 -22.85 -9.60
CA SER A 656 -18.93 -23.66 -10.64
C SER A 656 -17.80 -24.52 -10.05
N ASP A 657 -17.75 -25.79 -10.43
CA ASP A 657 -16.66 -26.74 -10.15
C ASP A 657 -15.79 -27.01 -11.39
N SER A 658 -16.00 -26.24 -12.46
CA SER A 658 -15.31 -26.41 -13.73
C SER A 658 -13.82 -26.09 -13.62
N THR A 659 -12.98 -27.05 -13.96
CA THR A 659 -11.53 -26.84 -14.07
C THR A 659 -11.13 -25.92 -15.23
N GLN A 660 -12.07 -25.55 -16.11
CA GLN A 660 -11.86 -24.49 -17.09
C GLN A 660 -11.72 -23.11 -16.43
N CYS A 661 -12.15 -22.97 -15.16
CA CYS A 661 -12.02 -21.76 -14.36
C CYS A 661 -10.72 -21.69 -13.56
N THR A 662 -9.71 -22.48 -13.93
CA THR A 662 -8.40 -22.44 -13.28
C THR A 662 -7.48 -21.39 -13.92
N ALA A 663 -7.18 -20.34 -13.16
CA ALA A 663 -6.43 -19.16 -13.60
C ALA A 663 -4.92 -19.25 -13.43
N ALA A 664 -4.43 -19.96 -12.41
CA ALA A 664 -2.99 -20.14 -12.19
C ALA A 664 -2.66 -21.33 -11.27
N PHE A 665 -1.44 -21.84 -11.36
CA PHE A 665 -0.87 -22.76 -10.38
C PHE A 665 -0.42 -22.00 -9.11
N MET A 666 0.23 -20.86 -9.31
CA MET A 666 0.76 -19.99 -8.26
C MET A 666 0.86 -18.55 -8.78
N THR A 667 0.57 -17.56 -7.93
CA THR A 667 0.61 -16.15 -8.33
C THR A 667 2.02 -15.55 -8.20
N LEU A 668 2.70 -15.71 -7.06
CA LEU A 668 4.04 -15.17 -6.86
C LEU A 668 4.93 -16.13 -6.06
N HIS A 669 6.14 -16.35 -6.56
CA HIS A 669 7.19 -17.11 -5.90
C HIS A 669 8.43 -16.25 -5.66
N LEU A 670 8.73 -15.89 -4.42
CA LEU A 670 10.02 -15.31 -4.05
C LEU A 670 11.00 -16.44 -3.74
N THR A 671 11.97 -16.67 -4.63
CA THR A 671 12.90 -17.80 -4.49
C THR A 671 13.98 -17.52 -3.44
N SER A 672 14.67 -18.57 -2.99
CA SER A 672 15.57 -18.51 -1.82
C SER A 672 16.65 -17.43 -1.88
N GLY A 673 17.24 -17.22 -3.06
CA GLY A 673 18.31 -16.22 -3.25
C GLY A 673 17.82 -14.78 -3.42
N SER A 674 16.51 -14.55 -3.53
CA SER A 674 15.96 -13.24 -3.88
C SER A 674 15.84 -12.27 -2.70
N ASN A 675 15.66 -10.99 -2.99
CA ASN A 675 15.14 -10.00 -2.05
C ASN A 675 14.08 -9.12 -2.75
N ALA A 676 13.17 -8.51 -1.99
CA ALA A 676 12.02 -7.82 -2.59
C ALA A 676 11.46 -6.71 -1.70
N TYR A 677 11.12 -5.57 -2.30
CA TYR A 677 10.32 -4.52 -1.69
C TYR A 677 8.99 -4.39 -2.45
N LEU A 678 7.89 -4.86 -1.85
CA LEU A 678 6.56 -4.88 -2.47
C LEU A 678 5.65 -3.91 -1.71
N GLU A 679 5.25 -2.82 -2.37
CA GLU A 679 4.42 -1.77 -1.77
C GLU A 679 3.07 -1.64 -2.49
N GLY A 680 1.97 -1.76 -1.73
CA GLY A 680 0.60 -1.71 -2.25
C GLY A 680 0.27 -2.84 -3.24
N THR A 681 1.12 -3.87 -3.33
CA THR A 681 0.96 -4.98 -4.27
C THR A 681 -0.24 -5.85 -3.88
N TRP A 682 -1.13 -6.10 -4.84
CA TRP A 682 -2.36 -6.87 -4.64
C TRP A 682 -2.34 -8.10 -5.51
N LEU A 683 -2.46 -9.29 -4.92
CA LEU A 683 -2.61 -10.56 -5.62
C LEU A 683 -4.05 -11.03 -5.45
N TRP A 684 -4.85 -10.82 -6.48
CA TRP A 684 -6.28 -11.08 -6.43
C TRP A 684 -6.69 -12.15 -7.45
N VAL A 685 -7.27 -13.22 -6.92
CA VAL A 685 -8.05 -14.17 -7.72
C VAL A 685 -9.49 -13.69 -7.70
N ALA A 686 -10.06 -13.45 -8.86
CA ALA A 686 -11.32 -12.73 -8.93
C ALA A 686 -12.46 -13.46 -8.22
N ASP A 687 -13.04 -12.80 -7.23
CA ASP A 687 -14.26 -13.25 -6.55
C ASP A 687 -15.54 -12.75 -7.25
N HIS A 688 -15.43 -11.74 -8.12
CA HIS A 688 -16.52 -11.21 -8.94
C HIS A 688 -16.05 -10.63 -10.29
N ASP A 689 -16.97 -10.42 -11.22
CA ASP A 689 -16.69 -9.80 -12.53
C ASP A 689 -16.67 -8.26 -12.46
N LEU A 690 -15.54 -7.64 -12.80
CA LEU A 690 -15.34 -6.19 -12.82
C LEU A 690 -15.85 -5.51 -14.09
N ASP A 691 -16.00 -6.24 -15.19
CA ASP A 691 -16.46 -5.70 -16.49
C ASP A 691 -17.88 -6.20 -16.85
N GLY A 692 -18.48 -7.02 -15.98
CA GLY A 692 -19.86 -7.54 -16.07
C GLY A 692 -20.83 -6.78 -15.16
N SER A 693 -21.75 -7.53 -14.53
CA SER A 693 -22.78 -6.99 -13.63
C SER A 693 -22.42 -7.10 -12.13
N GLY A 694 -21.13 -7.30 -11.83
CA GLY A 694 -20.64 -7.52 -10.47
C GLY A 694 -21.06 -8.87 -9.90
N GLU A 695 -21.37 -9.86 -10.75
CA GLU A 695 -21.69 -11.21 -10.31
C GLU A 695 -20.49 -11.91 -9.66
N GLN A 696 -20.75 -12.71 -8.62
CA GLN A 696 -19.71 -13.51 -7.98
C GLN A 696 -19.29 -14.67 -8.90
N LEU A 697 -18.00 -14.98 -8.86
CA LEU A 697 -17.36 -15.99 -9.70
C LEU A 697 -16.73 -17.10 -8.85
N THR A 698 -16.58 -18.29 -9.43
CA THR A 698 -15.67 -19.31 -8.91
C THR A 698 -14.47 -19.42 -9.84
N ILE A 699 -13.33 -18.90 -9.39
CA ILE A 699 -12.05 -18.99 -10.11
C ILE A 699 -11.02 -19.66 -9.20
N PHE A 700 -10.24 -20.58 -9.77
CA PHE A 700 -9.26 -21.35 -9.03
C PHE A 700 -7.84 -20.86 -9.33
N ALA A 701 -7.10 -20.46 -8.30
CA ALA A 701 -5.65 -20.39 -8.35
C ALA A 701 -5.06 -21.05 -7.11
N GLY A 702 -4.06 -21.91 -7.28
CA GLY A 702 -3.64 -22.80 -6.21
C GLY A 702 -3.03 -22.08 -5.02
N ARG A 703 -2.06 -21.21 -5.30
CA ARG A 703 -1.16 -20.62 -4.30
C ARG A 703 -1.02 -19.12 -4.52
N GLY A 704 -1.09 -18.33 -3.46
CA GLY A 704 -0.86 -16.89 -3.51
C GLY A 704 0.61 -16.54 -3.61
N LEU A 705 1.17 -16.03 -2.51
CA LEU A 705 2.58 -15.69 -2.36
C LEU A 705 3.30 -16.81 -1.59
N LEU A 706 4.20 -17.52 -2.27
CA LEU A 706 5.22 -18.36 -1.66
C LEU A 706 6.52 -17.58 -1.53
N SER A 707 7.07 -17.48 -0.33
CA SER A 707 8.41 -16.93 -0.12
C SER A 707 9.32 -17.94 0.55
N GLU A 708 10.44 -18.21 -0.11
CA GLU A 708 11.58 -18.95 0.43
C GLU A 708 12.81 -18.04 0.61
N SER A 709 12.65 -16.75 0.26
CA SER A 709 13.70 -15.73 0.29
C SER A 709 14.38 -15.66 1.66
N GLN A 710 15.71 -15.59 1.65
CA GLN A 710 16.50 -15.30 2.85
C GLN A 710 16.51 -13.81 3.23
N GLY A 711 15.78 -13.00 2.44
CA GLY A 711 15.57 -11.58 2.66
C GLY A 711 16.74 -10.68 2.23
N PRO A 712 16.63 -9.38 2.51
CA PRO A 712 15.47 -8.76 3.16
C PRO A 712 14.22 -8.71 2.27
N VAL A 713 13.04 -8.96 2.84
CA VAL A 713 11.75 -8.76 2.15
C VAL A 713 10.88 -7.79 2.94
N TRP A 714 10.32 -6.79 2.25
CA TRP A 714 9.34 -5.87 2.80
C TRP A 714 8.03 -6.01 2.03
N LEU A 715 6.98 -6.39 2.75
CA LEU A 715 5.61 -6.45 2.26
C LEU A 715 4.83 -5.31 2.92
N VAL A 716 4.78 -4.16 2.24
CA VAL A 716 4.22 -2.91 2.74
C VAL A 716 2.82 -2.74 2.16
N GLY A 717 1.78 -2.97 2.96
CA GLY A 717 0.39 -2.86 2.51
C GLY A 717 0.02 -3.83 1.40
N THR A 718 0.54 -5.07 1.45
CA THR A 718 0.22 -6.09 0.46
C THR A 718 -1.06 -6.83 0.81
N ALA A 719 -1.81 -7.23 -0.22
CA ALA A 719 -2.99 -8.08 -0.07
C ALA A 719 -2.87 -9.32 -0.96
N VAL A 720 -3.26 -10.49 -0.45
CA VAL A 720 -3.30 -11.74 -1.22
C VAL A 720 -4.61 -12.45 -0.91
N GLU A 721 -5.45 -12.68 -1.92
CA GLU A 721 -6.83 -13.07 -1.69
C GLU A 721 -7.31 -14.18 -2.63
N HIS A 722 -8.19 -15.04 -2.08
CA HIS A 722 -8.98 -16.05 -2.79
C HIS A 722 -8.22 -17.19 -3.46
N HIS A 723 -6.99 -17.46 -3.04
CA HIS A 723 -6.22 -18.62 -3.48
C HIS A 723 -6.67 -19.89 -2.73
N THR A 724 -6.65 -21.03 -3.41
CA THR A 724 -7.24 -22.28 -2.93
C THR A 724 -6.51 -22.88 -1.72
N LEU A 725 -5.18 -22.89 -1.69
CA LEU A 725 -4.40 -23.54 -0.63
C LEU A 725 -3.98 -22.55 0.47
N TYR A 726 -3.39 -21.43 0.06
CA TYR A 726 -2.94 -20.39 0.98
C TYR A 726 -2.82 -19.05 0.27
N GLN A 727 -2.96 -17.98 1.05
CA GLN A 727 -2.68 -16.63 0.60
C GLN A 727 -1.20 -16.31 0.74
N TYR A 728 -0.62 -16.45 1.94
CA TYR A 728 0.82 -16.33 2.18
C TYR A 728 1.41 -17.63 2.75
N ASN A 729 2.54 -18.09 2.19
CA ASN A 729 3.36 -19.15 2.75
C ASN A 729 4.83 -18.71 2.83
N LEU A 730 5.37 -18.61 4.05
CA LEU A 730 6.78 -18.39 4.30
C LEU A 730 7.43 -19.73 4.64
N HIS A 731 8.21 -20.27 3.72
CA HIS A 731 8.79 -21.60 3.83
C HIS A 731 10.31 -21.54 3.78
N ASN A 732 10.99 -21.91 4.87
CA ASN A 732 12.45 -21.74 5.01
C ASN A 732 12.94 -20.30 4.79
N ALA A 733 12.07 -19.29 4.96
CA ALA A 733 12.37 -17.89 4.67
C ALA A 733 13.10 -17.21 5.83
N ALA A 734 13.72 -16.06 5.56
CA ALA A 734 14.29 -15.22 6.61
C ALA A 734 14.11 -13.72 6.38
N SER A 735 14.13 -12.94 7.47
CA SER A 735 14.24 -11.48 7.43
C SER A 735 13.12 -10.81 6.61
N HIS A 736 11.88 -10.94 7.10
CA HIS A 736 10.69 -10.34 6.48
C HIS A 736 10.04 -9.30 7.39
N TYR A 737 9.68 -8.15 6.83
CA TYR A 737 8.73 -7.21 7.41
C TYR A 737 7.42 -7.27 6.63
N MET A 738 6.30 -7.41 7.33
CA MET A 738 4.95 -7.52 6.76
C MET A 738 4.02 -6.55 7.49
N GLY A 739 3.65 -5.44 6.86
CA GLY A 739 2.93 -4.36 7.55
C GLY A 739 2.13 -3.44 6.62
N LEU A 740 0.80 -3.38 6.70
CA LEU A 740 -0.07 -4.49 7.09
C LEU A 740 -0.21 -5.48 5.93
N ILE A 741 -0.44 -6.76 6.24
CA ILE A 741 -0.93 -7.74 5.26
C ILE A 741 -2.43 -7.95 5.37
N GLN A 742 -3.08 -8.23 4.25
CA GLN A 742 -4.51 -8.50 4.19
C GLN A 742 -4.81 -9.76 3.37
N THR A 743 -5.83 -10.53 3.76
CA THR A 743 -6.26 -11.75 3.06
C THR A 743 -7.75 -12.03 3.16
N GLU A 744 -8.32 -12.64 2.11
CA GLU A 744 -9.62 -13.28 2.13
C GLU A 744 -9.55 -14.75 1.65
N THR A 745 -10.30 -15.63 2.31
CA THR A 745 -10.57 -17.00 1.84
C THR A 745 -11.47 -16.97 0.59
N PRO A 746 -11.26 -17.81 -0.44
CA PRO A 746 -12.15 -17.84 -1.60
C PRO A 746 -13.58 -18.22 -1.22
N TYR A 747 -14.56 -17.53 -1.81
CA TYR A 747 -15.95 -17.57 -1.34
C TYR A 747 -16.65 -18.92 -1.53
N TYR A 748 -16.16 -19.73 -2.47
CA TYR A 748 -16.66 -21.08 -2.70
C TYR A 748 -16.27 -22.04 -1.58
N GLN A 749 -15.16 -21.83 -0.85
CA GLN A 749 -14.75 -22.77 0.18
C GLN A 749 -15.76 -22.81 1.33
N PRO A 750 -16.04 -23.99 1.90
CA PRO A 750 -15.31 -25.26 1.76
C PRO A 750 -15.77 -26.18 0.59
N SER A 751 -16.50 -25.70 -0.42
CA SER A 751 -16.94 -26.52 -1.56
C SER A 751 -16.57 -25.90 -2.92
N PRO A 752 -15.59 -26.48 -3.65
CA PRO A 752 -14.77 -27.60 -3.23
C PRO A 752 -13.79 -27.20 -2.12
N ALA A 753 -13.43 -28.17 -1.28
CA ALA A 753 -12.41 -27.99 -0.25
C ALA A 753 -11.03 -27.98 -0.89
N GLN A 754 -10.08 -27.28 -0.27
CA GLN A 754 -8.68 -27.39 -0.66
C GLN A 754 -8.19 -28.86 -0.56
N PRO A 755 -7.26 -29.31 -1.43
CA PRO A 755 -6.55 -28.55 -2.45
C PRO A 755 -7.27 -28.45 -3.82
N THR A 756 -8.46 -29.02 -3.98
CA THR A 756 -9.17 -29.14 -5.27
C THR A 756 -9.32 -27.77 -5.97
N PRO A 757 -9.02 -27.67 -7.28
CA PRO A 757 -8.68 -28.73 -8.24
C PRO A 757 -7.19 -29.10 -8.31
N PHE A 758 -6.36 -28.59 -7.40
CA PHE A 758 -4.92 -28.84 -7.37
C PHE A 758 -4.55 -30.04 -6.51
N SER A 759 -3.30 -30.47 -6.62
CA SER A 759 -2.66 -31.41 -5.70
C SER A 759 -1.70 -30.69 -4.76
N VAL A 760 -1.49 -31.27 -3.57
CA VAL A 760 -0.42 -30.87 -2.65
C VAL A 760 0.93 -31.18 -3.30
N ASN A 761 1.85 -30.22 -3.23
CA ASN A 761 3.24 -30.35 -3.65
C ASN A 761 4.16 -30.00 -2.48
N THR A 762 4.64 -31.03 -1.77
CA THR A 762 5.52 -30.86 -0.61
C THR A 762 6.89 -30.29 -0.97
N ALA A 763 7.33 -30.38 -2.24
CA ALA A 763 8.58 -29.78 -2.69
C ALA A 763 8.51 -28.24 -2.77
N LEU A 764 7.30 -27.67 -2.82
CA LEU A 764 7.04 -26.22 -2.73
C LEU A 764 6.73 -25.78 -1.30
N GLY A 765 6.89 -26.67 -0.32
CA GLY A 765 6.56 -26.37 1.06
C GLY A 765 5.06 -26.19 1.31
N ASP A 766 4.19 -26.77 0.46
CA ASP A 766 2.74 -26.70 0.70
C ASP A 766 2.40 -27.18 2.12
N PRO A 767 1.53 -26.45 2.83
CA PRO A 767 1.22 -26.75 4.21
C PRO A 767 0.45 -28.07 4.33
N ASN A 768 0.50 -28.67 5.51
CA ASN A 768 -0.39 -29.78 5.84
C ASN A 768 -1.84 -29.28 5.82
N LEU A 769 -2.66 -29.87 4.94
CA LEU A 769 -4.06 -29.50 4.74
C LEU A 769 -5.03 -30.40 5.52
N ALA A 770 -4.53 -31.36 6.30
CA ALA A 770 -5.38 -32.27 7.07
C ALA A 770 -6.31 -31.48 8.02
N ASN A 771 -7.60 -31.80 7.96
CA ASN A 771 -8.67 -31.16 8.75
C ASN A 771 -8.85 -29.65 8.51
N GLN A 772 -8.29 -29.11 7.44
CA GLN A 772 -8.42 -27.71 7.07
C GLN A 772 -9.10 -27.62 5.69
N PRO A 773 -10.43 -27.48 5.60
CA PRO A 773 -11.12 -27.47 4.30
C PRO A 773 -10.98 -26.15 3.52
N SER A 774 -10.53 -25.08 4.19
CA SER A 774 -10.39 -23.73 3.64
C SER A 774 -8.95 -23.22 3.71
N ALA A 775 -8.57 -22.39 2.74
CA ALA A 775 -7.22 -21.86 2.56
C ALA A 775 -6.64 -21.23 3.82
N TRP A 776 -5.34 -21.41 4.04
CA TRP A 776 -4.63 -20.66 5.08
C TRP A 776 -4.44 -19.20 4.65
N ALA A 777 -4.63 -18.24 5.56
CA ALA A 777 -4.27 -16.85 5.28
C ALA A 777 -2.75 -16.67 5.34
N LEU A 778 -2.12 -17.17 6.40
CA LEU A 778 -0.67 -17.14 6.56
C LEU A 778 -0.19 -18.46 7.15
N VAL A 779 0.79 -19.08 6.49
CA VAL A 779 1.56 -20.19 7.04
C VAL A 779 3.03 -19.82 7.14
N VAL A 780 3.66 -20.12 8.28
CA VAL A 780 5.08 -19.88 8.53
C VAL A 780 5.74 -21.18 8.96
N GLN A 781 6.66 -21.66 8.13
CA GLN A 781 7.34 -22.94 8.26
C GLN A 781 8.86 -22.73 8.21
N ASN A 782 9.55 -23.21 9.23
CA ASN A 782 11.01 -23.20 9.38
C ASN A 782 11.66 -21.84 9.03
N SER A 783 11.00 -20.74 9.38
CA SER A 783 11.38 -19.39 8.95
C SER A 783 11.90 -18.54 10.10
N LYS A 784 12.78 -17.58 9.83
CA LYS A 784 13.49 -16.81 10.87
C LYS A 784 13.36 -15.31 10.71
N ASN A 785 13.30 -14.59 11.83
CA ASN A 785 13.27 -13.12 11.86
C ASN A 785 12.10 -12.55 11.04
N ILE A 786 10.91 -13.10 11.26
CA ILE A 786 9.68 -12.65 10.62
C ILE A 786 8.98 -11.65 11.53
N LEU A 787 8.61 -10.48 11.01
CA LEU A 787 7.83 -9.48 11.72
C LEU A 787 6.54 -9.21 10.96
N VAL A 788 5.42 -9.64 11.54
CA VAL A 788 4.07 -9.23 11.12
C VAL A 788 3.63 -8.09 12.03
N PHE A 789 3.45 -6.91 11.45
CA PHE A 789 3.09 -5.69 12.16
C PHE A 789 1.82 -5.12 11.54
N GLY A 790 0.67 -5.63 11.99
CA GLY A 790 -0.63 -5.44 11.38
C GLY A 790 -0.97 -6.57 10.41
N ALA A 791 -2.08 -7.27 10.68
CA ALA A 791 -2.66 -8.26 9.76
C ALA A 791 -4.19 -8.21 9.80
N GLY A 792 -4.82 -8.26 8.62
CA GLY A 792 -6.27 -8.40 8.45
C GLY A 792 -6.59 -9.70 7.72
N LEU A 793 -6.97 -10.75 8.44
CA LEU A 793 -7.15 -12.09 7.86
C LEU A 793 -8.61 -12.55 7.95
N TYR A 794 -9.31 -12.62 6.82
CA TYR A 794 -10.77 -12.72 6.81
C TYR A 794 -11.29 -13.99 6.13
N SER A 795 -12.39 -14.52 6.68
CA SER A 795 -13.16 -15.59 6.09
C SER A 795 -14.65 -15.23 6.18
N PHE A 796 -15.25 -14.84 5.06
CA PHE A 796 -16.61 -14.28 5.04
C PHE A 796 -17.70 -15.29 4.71
N PHE A 797 -17.34 -16.41 4.10
CA PHE A 797 -18.29 -17.27 3.41
C PHE A 797 -18.08 -18.75 3.73
N GLN A 798 -19.17 -19.50 3.58
CA GLN A 798 -19.18 -20.93 3.30
C GLN A 798 -20.08 -21.16 2.10
N ASN A 799 -19.51 -21.62 0.98
CA ASN A 799 -20.24 -21.88 -0.26
C ASN A 799 -21.08 -20.65 -0.71
N PHE A 800 -20.47 -19.47 -0.73
CA PHE A 800 -21.11 -18.17 -1.01
C PHE A 800 -22.19 -17.72 0.00
N GLY A 801 -22.49 -18.52 1.03
CA GLY A 801 -23.38 -18.13 2.13
C GLY A 801 -22.62 -17.46 3.29
N GLN A 802 -23.25 -16.48 3.95
CA GLN A 802 -22.64 -15.70 5.05
C GLN A 802 -23.21 -16.00 6.44
N ALA A 803 -24.07 -17.01 6.58
CA ALA A 803 -24.71 -17.34 7.86
C ALA A 803 -23.69 -17.60 8.98
N CYS A 804 -22.52 -18.16 8.61
CA CYS A 804 -21.39 -18.46 9.49
C CYS A 804 -20.78 -17.23 10.19
N LEU A 805 -21.00 -16.00 9.69
CA LEU A 805 -20.52 -14.77 10.33
C LEU A 805 -21.17 -14.54 11.70
N THR A 806 -22.42 -14.97 11.89
CA THR A 806 -23.13 -14.83 13.16
C THR A 806 -22.47 -15.61 14.30
N SER A 807 -21.84 -16.74 13.99
CA SER A 807 -21.13 -17.61 14.92
C SER A 807 -19.60 -17.50 14.84
N ASN A 808 -19.05 -16.66 13.96
CA ASN A 808 -17.63 -16.59 13.64
C ASN A 808 -17.02 -17.97 13.31
N SER A 809 -17.70 -18.73 12.46
CA SER A 809 -17.35 -20.12 12.16
C SER A 809 -17.35 -20.41 10.66
N CYS A 810 -17.02 -19.42 9.83
CA CYS A 810 -16.86 -19.60 8.40
C CYS A 810 -15.68 -20.52 8.09
N GLN A 811 -14.62 -20.40 8.90
CA GLN A 811 -13.44 -21.26 8.86
C GLN A 811 -12.93 -21.53 10.28
N ASP A 812 -12.33 -22.70 10.51
CA ASP A 812 -11.84 -23.06 11.85
C ASP A 812 -10.55 -22.30 12.20
N GLN A 813 -9.48 -22.50 11.44
CA GLN A 813 -8.16 -21.90 11.69
C GLN A 813 -7.71 -21.06 10.48
N ILE A 814 -6.95 -19.97 10.70
CA ILE A 814 -6.58 -19.03 9.61
C ILE A 814 -5.09 -18.70 9.49
N LEU A 815 -4.37 -18.65 10.61
CA LEU A 815 -2.92 -18.41 10.66
C LEU A 815 -2.26 -19.58 11.38
N ASN A 816 -1.22 -20.16 10.77
CA ASN A 816 -0.49 -21.28 11.34
C ASN A 816 1.01 -21.00 11.35
N ILE A 817 1.65 -21.26 12.49
CA ILE A 817 3.09 -21.12 12.67
C ILE A 817 3.63 -22.47 13.16
N ASP A 818 4.68 -23.01 12.55
CA ASP A 818 5.31 -24.22 13.07
C ASP A 818 6.00 -23.99 14.44
N SER A 819 6.63 -25.02 15.01
CA SER A 819 7.36 -24.89 16.28
C SER A 819 8.76 -24.28 16.14
N GLY A 820 9.36 -24.31 14.93
CA GLY A 820 10.74 -23.91 14.68
C GLY A 820 10.94 -22.44 14.28
N SER A 821 9.88 -21.74 13.86
CA SER A 821 10.01 -20.40 13.30
C SER A 821 10.20 -19.31 14.36
N THR A 822 11.03 -18.31 14.07
CA THR A 822 11.13 -17.07 14.88
C THR A 822 10.32 -15.95 14.24
N ILE A 823 9.22 -15.59 14.89
CA ILE A 823 8.24 -14.64 14.39
C ILE A 823 7.62 -13.84 15.52
N TRP A 824 7.36 -12.56 15.26
CA TRP A 824 6.54 -11.69 16.09
C TRP A 824 5.29 -11.29 15.31
N VAL A 825 4.13 -11.36 15.96
CA VAL A 825 2.85 -10.97 15.38
C VAL A 825 2.22 -9.90 16.24
N TYR A 826 2.05 -8.70 15.68
CA TYR A 826 1.39 -7.57 16.33
C TYR A 826 0.15 -7.17 15.55
N SER A 827 -0.90 -6.77 16.28
CA SER A 827 -2.15 -6.26 15.69
C SER A 827 -2.74 -7.21 14.63
N LEU A 828 -2.95 -8.47 15.03
CA LEU A 828 -3.60 -9.49 14.20
C LEU A 828 -5.11 -9.37 14.38
N SER A 829 -5.79 -8.86 13.36
CA SER A 829 -7.25 -8.84 13.28
C SER A 829 -7.74 -9.94 12.36
N THR A 830 -8.71 -10.72 12.83
CA THR A 830 -9.33 -11.80 12.04
C THR A 830 -10.85 -11.70 12.06
N LEU A 831 -11.51 -12.30 11.07
CA LEU A 831 -12.95 -12.22 10.91
C LEU A 831 -13.53 -13.55 10.45
N GLY A 832 -14.63 -13.98 11.07
CA GLY A 832 -15.38 -15.16 10.65
C GLY A 832 -14.66 -16.49 10.92
N VAL A 833 -13.67 -16.49 11.81
CA VAL A 833 -12.86 -17.68 12.11
C VAL A 833 -12.93 -18.07 13.57
N THR A 834 -12.95 -19.36 13.88
CA THR A 834 -13.04 -19.84 15.28
C THR A 834 -11.73 -19.65 16.03
N HIS A 835 -10.60 -19.85 15.35
CA HIS A 835 -9.25 -19.77 15.89
C HIS A 835 -8.38 -18.83 15.04
N GLN A 836 -7.93 -17.74 15.67
CA GLN A 836 -7.17 -16.68 15.01
C GLN A 836 -5.73 -17.10 14.73
N LEU A 837 -5.16 -17.96 15.57
CA LEU A 837 -3.77 -18.40 15.49
C LEU A 837 -3.64 -19.84 15.98
N SER A 838 -2.87 -20.61 15.22
CA SER A 838 -2.50 -22.00 15.48
C SER A 838 -0.98 -22.15 15.52
N VAL A 839 -0.51 -23.11 16.33
CA VAL A 839 0.90 -23.49 16.41
C VAL A 839 1.04 -24.97 16.09
N GLY A 840 1.78 -25.32 15.04
CA GLY A 840 1.94 -26.71 14.60
C GLY A 840 0.59 -27.36 14.25
N THR A 841 -0.27 -26.62 13.54
CA THR A 841 -1.66 -26.99 13.18
C THR A 841 -2.58 -27.30 14.36
N GLN A 842 -2.16 -26.95 15.59
CA GLN A 842 -3.01 -27.00 16.77
C GLN A 842 -3.57 -25.61 17.03
N ALA A 843 -4.89 -25.52 17.14
CA ALA A 843 -5.58 -24.28 17.49
C ALA A 843 -5.12 -23.77 18.86
N VAL A 844 -4.71 -22.49 18.94
CA VAL A 844 -4.20 -21.88 20.18
C VAL A 844 -5.08 -20.72 20.62
N ILE A 845 -5.28 -19.72 19.76
CA ILE A 845 -5.97 -18.48 20.15
C ILE A 845 -7.41 -18.49 19.60
N PRO A 846 -8.43 -18.70 20.45
CA PRO A 846 -9.81 -18.59 20.01
C PRO A 846 -10.18 -17.12 19.75
N GLN A 847 -11.03 -16.89 18.76
CA GLN A 847 -11.56 -15.55 18.47
C GLN A 847 -12.41 -15.00 19.63
N SER A 848 -13.09 -15.88 20.38
CA SER A 848 -14.07 -15.53 21.41
C SER A 848 -13.50 -14.73 22.58
N GLN A 849 -12.18 -14.77 22.79
CA GLN A 849 -11.48 -13.96 23.80
C GLN A 849 -11.12 -12.55 23.31
N ASN A 850 -11.33 -12.25 22.03
CA ASN A 850 -10.72 -11.13 21.35
C ASN A 850 -11.70 -10.28 20.52
N ALA A 851 -13.01 -10.39 20.78
CA ALA A 851 -14.02 -9.58 20.09
C ALA A 851 -13.72 -8.08 20.22
N ASN A 852 -13.72 -7.36 19.09
CA ASN A 852 -13.21 -5.99 19.03
C ASN A 852 -13.93 -5.13 17.97
N GLY A 853 -15.23 -5.40 17.78
CA GLY A 853 -16.04 -4.81 16.72
C GLY A 853 -16.73 -5.92 15.92
N PHE A 854 -16.64 -5.83 14.60
CA PHE A 854 -17.03 -6.89 13.69
C PHE A 854 -15.96 -7.99 13.59
N GLN A 855 -14.70 -7.58 13.74
CA GLN A 855 -13.54 -8.46 13.79
C GLN A 855 -13.14 -8.79 15.24
N SER A 856 -12.28 -9.80 15.37
CA SER A 856 -11.55 -10.11 16.61
C SER A 856 -10.08 -9.74 16.46
N THR A 857 -9.41 -9.30 17.53
CA THR A 857 -8.04 -8.77 17.47
C THR A 857 -7.12 -9.30 18.57
N VAL A 858 -6.02 -9.92 18.18
CA VAL A 858 -4.86 -10.21 19.03
C VAL A 858 -3.89 -9.01 18.96
N THR A 859 -3.58 -8.40 20.10
CA THR A 859 -2.69 -7.21 20.13
C THR A 859 -1.24 -7.60 19.91
N ALA A 860 -0.78 -8.67 20.58
CA ALA A 860 0.53 -9.24 20.34
C ALA A 860 0.54 -10.74 20.60
N TRP A 861 1.31 -11.48 19.81
CA TRP A 861 1.72 -12.84 20.08
C TRP A 861 3.23 -12.96 19.90
N THR A 862 3.89 -13.60 20.86
CA THR A 862 5.32 -13.96 20.78
C THR A 862 5.51 -15.44 21.08
N ARG A 863 6.64 -16.00 20.63
CA ARG A 863 6.93 -17.42 20.80
C ARG A 863 7.15 -17.82 22.26
N SER A 864 7.91 -17.02 22.99
CA SER A 864 8.48 -17.38 24.30
C SER A 864 8.79 -16.18 25.16
#